data_AF-A0A0Q6MJX5-F1
#
_entry.id   AF-A0A0Q6MJX5-F1
#
_cell.length_a   1.000
_cell.length_b   1.000
_cell.length_c   1.000
_cell.angle_alpha   90.00
_cell.angle_beta   90.00
_cell.angle_gamma   90.00
#
_symmetry.space_group_name_H-M   'P 1'
#
loop_
_entity.id
_entity.type
_entity.pdbx_description
1 polymer ?
#
loop_
_entity_poly.entity_id
_entity_poly.type
_entity_poly.pdbx_seq_one_letter_code
_entity_poly.pdbx_strand_id
1 'polypeptide(L)'
;MVHSTSKPGANARRTLAALTLAVAAAAVHAAYPAWKADTFYPAGTIVSYAGHDYKAWVAQTDYTGTGWNPTTASLWQDLGSSSGTPPAPAPAPVPAPAPAPAPTPAPAPSPAPAPTPSPAPAPAPAPAPAPAPAPAPVGAPAKPTLQIQNYDHAGNFAIVWNKWWGISGTTWELYEDGVKVQSGTLTDVGNAAQTATLQITGKKLGLYTYQLKLINAAGATLSDASSTTVGNASLIGIKQWDIGGQSLQSTLATGSVTLDLSVAGVAYPTFTVASNNPKVATASVSGSKLTVTALGAGRAGIRILDNNGNGRWVGVRVKNADGSLPGLPSHVSVGSVSDDSGTALANWQNFGSGDLNTRADLRYIYLNGGASVPGNTSWCTWTTVPCFRATSFIRESKKLGMVPVFVFYNIADGGESYPTDLAHIQDATYMGAYFKDWVRTIDIANAEAGDDPVGYVIEPDFIGYMMQNSGLQPSQITARVDQAYAAGVLTASDPQFPNTLEGLVKAVNYIVQKRSRNAWYGWQINIWSDAQSGASTNGLMHITDTAEKGWAAGRPYIAASAQRVANYYNAAGITSYGASFISFDKYGYDGGAAGNAKWQFNADHWNNYLYYVQTLNTALKKPVVLWQLPAGHVNGSVGTNPATGAPFATLTNASSRHYEDTAPTYFFGDTFTATPSIFAASYYKTNAAGDPKVTSNGTQITWGSHLQEAKNAGVVSLMFGAGVGDSTDNIGLGNQPLTDDRWWLVKANRYLQGAVVPLP
;
A
#
# COMPACT_ATOMS: atom_id res chain seq x y z
N MET A 1 -56.84 16.36 47.41
CA MET A 1 -56.42 15.64 48.63
C MET A 1 -54.90 15.54 48.59
N VAL A 2 -54.25 16.27 49.49
CA VAL A 2 -52.80 16.52 49.52
C VAL A 2 -52.25 15.90 50.79
N HIS A 3 -51.17 15.13 50.68
CA HIS A 3 -50.16 14.79 51.70
C HIS A 3 -49.19 13.79 51.02
N SER A 4 -47.88 13.75 51.19
CA SER A 4 -46.95 14.43 52.10
C SER A 4 -45.52 14.07 51.63
N THR A 5 -44.62 15.06 51.60
CA THR A 5 -43.20 15.14 52.09
C THR A 5 -42.34 13.85 52.21
N SER A 6 -41.00 13.79 52.19
CA SER A 6 -39.86 14.73 52.25
C SER A 6 -38.55 13.90 52.08
N LYS A 7 -37.46 14.53 51.61
CA LYS A 7 -36.04 14.13 51.88
C LYS A 7 -35.66 14.62 53.31
N PRO A 8 -34.58 14.19 54.02
CA PRO A 8 -33.20 13.96 53.53
C PRO A 8 -32.32 12.96 54.36
N GLY A 9 -31.00 12.87 54.10
CA GLY A 9 -30.00 12.51 55.11
C GLY A 9 -28.87 11.55 54.69
N ALA A 10 -27.63 11.89 55.05
CA ALA A 10 -26.38 11.27 54.63
C ALA A 10 -25.77 10.29 55.67
N ASN A 11 -24.71 9.59 55.24
CA ASN A 11 -23.66 8.87 55.99
C ASN A 11 -23.94 7.45 56.52
N ALA A 12 -23.20 6.47 55.98
CA ALA A 12 -22.69 5.33 56.76
C ALA A 12 -21.46 4.68 56.08
N ARG A 13 -20.30 4.71 56.75
CA ARG A 13 -19.18 3.77 56.57
C ARG A 13 -19.21 2.79 57.76
N ARG A 14 -19.10 1.48 57.51
CA ARG A 14 -18.04 0.57 58.02
C ARG A 14 -18.42 -0.92 57.97
N THR A 15 -17.49 -1.69 57.36
CA THR A 15 -16.99 -3.04 57.69
C THR A 15 -17.90 -4.27 57.71
N LEU A 16 -17.55 -5.26 56.86
CA LEU A 16 -17.49 -6.67 57.24
C LEU A 16 -16.22 -7.31 56.61
N ALA A 17 -15.53 -8.12 57.41
CA ALA A 17 -14.31 -8.87 57.06
C ALA A 17 -14.57 -10.39 57.17
N ALA A 18 -13.60 -11.17 56.69
CA ALA A 18 -13.48 -12.65 56.66
C ALA A 18 -14.13 -13.32 55.42
N LEU A 19 -13.54 -14.31 54.74
CA LEU A 19 -12.43 -15.21 55.02
C LEU A 19 -12.03 -15.84 53.67
N THR A 20 -10.75 -15.85 53.27
CA THR A 20 -10.26 -16.87 52.32
C THR A 20 -8.85 -17.30 52.73
N LEU A 21 -8.74 -18.60 52.97
CA LEU A 21 -7.53 -19.32 53.38
C LEU A 21 -6.43 -19.13 52.34
N ALA A 22 -5.25 -18.73 52.82
CA ALA A 22 -4.00 -18.86 52.10
C ALA A 22 -3.61 -20.34 52.00
N VAL A 23 -3.61 -20.88 50.77
CA VAL A 23 -2.68 -21.95 50.41
C VAL A 23 -1.52 -21.27 49.69
N ALA A 24 -0.47 -20.97 50.45
CA ALA A 24 0.80 -20.56 49.90
C ALA A 24 1.47 -21.77 49.26
N ALA A 25 1.11 -22.08 48.02
CA ALA A 25 2.04 -22.77 47.12
C ALA A 25 3.02 -21.70 46.65
N ALA A 26 4.30 -21.86 47.03
CA ALA A 26 5.37 -20.96 46.63
C ALA A 26 5.37 -20.80 45.10
N ALA A 27 4.89 -19.66 44.61
CA ALA A 27 5.09 -19.27 43.23
C ALA A 27 6.57 -18.90 43.08
N VAL A 28 7.37 -19.90 42.70
CA VAL A 28 8.71 -19.71 42.18
C VAL A 28 8.55 -18.75 41.01
N HIS A 29 9.03 -17.51 41.15
CA HIS A 29 9.07 -16.58 40.03
C HIS A 29 9.89 -17.23 38.93
N ALA A 30 9.29 -17.43 37.75
CA ALA A 30 10.01 -17.95 36.61
C ALA A 30 11.05 -16.93 36.14
N ALA A 31 12.31 -17.36 35.95
CA ALA A 31 13.39 -16.51 35.47
C ALA A 31 13.23 -16.15 33.98
N TYR A 32 12.44 -16.91 33.23
CA TYR A 32 12.13 -16.74 31.81
C TYR A 32 10.63 -16.49 31.59
N PRO A 33 10.23 -15.87 30.45
CA PRO A 33 8.82 -15.65 30.14
C PRO A 33 8.02 -16.95 30.17
N ALA A 34 6.83 -16.91 30.76
CA ALA A 34 5.93 -18.06 30.75
C ALA A 34 5.51 -18.43 29.33
N TRP A 35 5.57 -19.71 29.00
CA TRP A 35 5.06 -20.22 27.73
C TRP A 35 3.57 -19.91 27.60
N LYS A 36 3.19 -19.49 26.39
CA LYS A 36 1.83 -19.23 25.93
C LYS A 36 1.54 -20.05 24.68
N ALA A 37 0.34 -20.59 24.60
CA ALA A 37 -0.17 -21.18 23.37
C ALA A 37 -0.34 -20.09 22.28
N ASP A 38 -0.46 -20.53 21.03
CA ASP A 38 -0.65 -19.68 19.84
C ASP A 38 0.44 -18.61 19.65
N THR A 39 1.62 -18.87 20.22
CA THR A 39 2.78 -17.97 20.18
C THR A 39 3.89 -18.63 19.39
N PHE A 40 4.53 -17.85 18.51
CA PHE A 40 5.71 -18.30 17.76
C PHE A 40 6.97 -18.18 18.63
N TYR A 41 7.73 -19.26 18.69
CA TYR A 41 9.00 -19.36 19.38
C TYR A 41 10.11 -19.63 18.35
N PRO A 42 11.03 -18.68 18.11
CA PRO A 42 12.25 -18.96 17.38
C PRO A 42 13.09 -20.07 18.03
N ALA A 43 13.86 -20.80 17.22
CA ALA A 43 14.84 -21.76 17.74
C ALA A 43 15.79 -21.08 18.73
N GLY A 44 15.95 -21.69 19.89
CA GLY A 44 16.76 -21.19 21.00
C GLY A 44 16.01 -20.32 22.01
N THR A 45 14.74 -20.01 21.80
CA THR A 45 13.92 -19.29 22.80
C THR A 45 13.77 -20.12 24.07
N ILE A 46 13.92 -19.48 25.24
CA ILE A 46 13.77 -20.14 26.54
C ILE A 46 12.50 -19.61 27.23
N VAL A 47 11.65 -20.53 27.68
CA VAL A 47 10.37 -20.23 28.35
C VAL A 47 10.21 -21.09 29.59
N SER A 48 9.44 -20.61 30.56
CA SER A 48 9.05 -21.43 31.71
C SER A 48 7.68 -22.06 31.48
N TYR A 49 7.53 -23.35 31.80
CA TYR A 49 6.26 -24.06 31.73
C TYR A 49 6.21 -25.14 32.82
N ALA A 50 5.09 -25.23 33.54
CA ALA A 50 4.87 -26.24 34.59
C ALA A 50 6.02 -26.39 35.64
N GLY A 51 6.71 -25.30 35.97
CA GLY A 51 7.80 -25.30 36.97
C GLY A 51 9.19 -25.68 36.41
N HIS A 52 9.30 -25.88 35.11
CA HIS A 52 10.54 -26.17 34.39
C HIS A 52 10.84 -25.09 33.35
N ASP A 53 12.11 -24.96 32.99
CA ASP A 53 12.56 -24.11 31.89
C ASP A 53 12.81 -24.98 30.65
N TYR A 54 12.40 -24.48 29.48
CA TYR A 54 12.50 -25.20 28.22
C TYR A 54 13.08 -24.32 27.12
N LYS A 55 13.94 -24.90 26.28
CA LYS A 55 14.52 -24.25 25.10
C LYS A 55 13.96 -24.82 23.81
N ALA A 56 13.48 -23.97 22.90
CA ALA A 56 13.00 -24.41 21.59
C ALA A 56 14.16 -24.96 20.73
N TRP A 57 14.02 -26.17 20.18
CA TRP A 57 14.99 -26.78 19.26
C TRP A 57 14.88 -26.26 17.83
N VAL A 58 13.65 -26.02 17.40
CA VAL A 58 13.30 -25.51 16.08
C VAL A 58 12.55 -24.20 16.25
N ALA A 59 12.18 -23.57 15.14
CA ALA A 59 11.26 -22.44 15.20
C ALA A 59 9.84 -22.97 15.00
N GLN A 60 8.93 -22.74 15.94
CA GLN A 60 7.57 -23.28 15.88
C GLN A 60 6.53 -22.33 16.47
N THR A 61 5.30 -22.45 16.01
CA THR A 61 4.12 -21.90 16.70
C THR A 61 3.39 -23.04 17.39
N ASP A 62 3.26 -22.97 18.71
CA ASP A 62 2.55 -24.00 19.47
C ASP A 62 1.05 -23.69 19.49
N TYR A 63 0.34 -24.02 18.41
CA TYR A 63 -1.09 -23.72 18.25
C TYR A 63 -1.98 -24.49 19.24
N THR A 64 -3.01 -23.82 19.77
CA THR A 64 -4.03 -24.43 20.62
C THR A 64 -4.74 -25.57 19.88
N GLY A 65 -4.84 -26.74 20.53
CA GLY A 65 -5.49 -27.94 19.99
C GLY A 65 -4.56 -28.96 19.32
N THR A 66 -3.28 -28.62 19.09
CA THR A 66 -2.26 -29.56 18.57
C THR A 66 -1.66 -30.46 19.65
N GLY A 67 -1.82 -30.09 20.93
CA GLY A 67 -1.13 -30.71 22.05
C GLY A 67 0.34 -30.28 22.19
N TRP A 68 0.85 -29.44 21.27
CA TRP A 68 2.22 -28.94 21.34
C TRP A 68 2.35 -27.95 22.48
N ASN A 69 3.29 -28.25 23.36
CA ASN A 69 3.69 -27.44 24.49
C ASN A 69 5.12 -27.84 24.88
N PRO A 70 5.76 -27.15 25.85
CA PRO A 70 7.16 -27.37 26.17
C PRO A 70 7.55 -28.78 26.63
N THR A 71 6.60 -29.65 27.00
CA THR A 71 6.89 -31.08 27.25
C THR A 71 7.05 -31.92 25.97
N THR A 72 6.91 -31.34 24.79
CA THR A 72 7.04 -32.03 23.49
C THR A 72 8.51 -32.12 23.09
N ALA A 73 9.16 -33.24 23.42
CA ALA A 73 10.62 -33.41 23.29
C ALA A 73 11.21 -33.22 21.88
N SER A 74 10.40 -33.35 20.81
CA SER A 74 10.84 -33.08 19.43
C SER A 74 10.92 -31.58 19.09
N LEU A 75 10.28 -30.72 19.89
CA LEU A 75 10.20 -29.27 19.69
C LEU A 75 10.96 -28.49 20.77
N TRP A 76 11.08 -29.08 21.96
CA TRP A 76 11.57 -28.41 23.16
C TRP A 76 12.59 -29.27 23.92
N GLN A 77 13.65 -28.63 24.41
CA GLN A 77 14.64 -29.21 25.32
C GLN A 77 14.28 -28.84 26.76
N ASP A 78 14.06 -29.80 27.64
CA ASP A 78 13.94 -29.56 29.08
C ASP A 78 15.31 -29.14 29.65
N LEU A 79 15.37 -27.98 30.30
CA LEU A 79 16.55 -27.44 30.97
C LEU A 79 16.54 -27.69 32.48
N GLY A 80 15.49 -28.33 33.01
CA GLY A 80 15.31 -28.63 34.43
C GLY A 80 14.40 -27.64 35.16
N SER A 81 14.30 -27.80 36.48
CA SER A 81 13.44 -26.97 37.33
C SER A 81 13.84 -25.50 37.30
N SER A 82 12.86 -24.61 37.16
CA SER A 82 13.07 -23.15 37.10
C SER A 82 13.72 -22.65 38.40
N SER A 83 14.93 -22.11 38.31
CA SER A 83 15.75 -21.72 39.47
C SER A 83 15.52 -20.29 39.97
N GLY A 84 14.59 -19.54 39.35
CA GLY A 84 14.17 -18.19 39.79
C GLY A 84 15.26 -17.12 39.76
N THR A 85 16.41 -17.41 39.14
CA THR A 85 17.52 -16.45 38.95
C THR A 85 17.77 -16.27 37.45
N PRO A 86 17.67 -15.04 36.89
CA PRO A 86 18.03 -14.78 35.50
C PRO A 86 19.50 -15.17 35.25
N PRO A 87 19.84 -15.82 34.13
CA PRO A 87 21.24 -16.09 33.81
C PRO A 87 22.00 -14.77 33.65
N ALA A 88 23.24 -14.72 34.13
CA ALA A 88 24.12 -13.59 33.92
C ALA A 88 24.28 -13.30 32.41
N PRO A 89 24.25 -12.03 31.97
CA PRO A 89 24.40 -11.69 30.56
C PRO A 89 25.69 -12.27 29.99
N ALA A 90 25.59 -12.92 28.83
CA ALA A 90 26.74 -13.45 28.12
C ALA A 90 27.75 -12.32 27.83
N PRO A 91 29.06 -12.55 28.03
CA PRO A 91 30.08 -11.54 27.76
C PRO A 91 30.00 -11.08 26.31
N ALA A 92 30.11 -9.76 26.12
CA ALA A 92 30.08 -9.14 24.80
C ALA A 92 31.16 -9.74 23.88
N PRO A 93 30.87 -9.97 22.58
CA PRO A 93 31.88 -10.40 21.63
C PRO A 93 33.05 -9.41 21.62
N VAL A 94 34.27 -9.92 21.79
CA VAL A 94 35.49 -9.12 21.62
C VAL A 94 35.53 -8.62 20.17
N PRO A 95 35.72 -7.31 19.92
CA PRO A 95 35.86 -6.79 18.57
C PRO A 95 36.99 -7.51 17.82
N ALA A 96 36.71 -7.97 16.60
CA ALA A 96 37.74 -8.49 15.72
C ALA A 96 38.79 -7.38 15.45
N PRO A 97 40.10 -7.68 15.46
CA PRO A 97 41.14 -6.69 15.18
C PRO A 97 40.95 -6.06 13.80
N ALA A 98 41.20 -4.75 13.72
CA ALA A 98 41.17 -4.00 12.46
C ALA A 98 42.14 -4.62 11.43
N PRO A 99 41.75 -4.73 10.15
CA PRO A 99 42.65 -5.18 9.09
C PRO A 99 43.90 -4.28 9.02
N ALA A 100 45.07 -4.90 8.95
CA ALA A 100 46.34 -4.21 8.77
C ALA A 100 46.37 -3.47 7.42
N PRO A 101 47.02 -2.28 7.33
CA PRO A 101 47.14 -1.53 6.08
C PRO A 101 47.82 -2.36 4.99
N ALA A 102 47.31 -2.27 3.76
CA ALA A 102 47.91 -2.89 2.59
C ALA A 102 49.34 -2.35 2.35
N PRO A 103 50.35 -3.22 2.12
CA PRO A 103 51.71 -2.79 1.87
C PRO A 103 51.83 -2.09 0.51
N THR A 104 52.60 -1.00 0.50
CA THR A 104 52.98 -0.22 -0.68
C THR A 104 53.72 -1.09 -1.72
N PRO A 105 53.40 -0.99 -3.02
CA PRO A 105 54.10 -1.77 -4.05
C PRO A 105 55.60 -1.48 -4.09
N ALA A 106 56.41 -2.55 -4.08
CA ALA A 106 57.86 -2.47 -4.23
C ALA A 106 58.27 -2.20 -5.69
N PRO A 107 59.40 -1.50 -5.95
CA PRO A 107 59.86 -1.20 -7.31
C PRO A 107 60.23 -2.45 -8.11
N ALA A 108 59.97 -2.40 -9.42
CA ALA A 108 60.27 -3.48 -10.36
C ALA A 108 61.79 -3.78 -10.45
N PRO A 109 62.21 -5.06 -10.40
CA PRO A 109 63.61 -5.43 -10.55
C PRO A 109 64.08 -5.43 -12.01
N SER A 110 65.36 -5.07 -12.17
CA SER A 110 66.12 -5.01 -13.43
C SER A 110 66.29 -6.40 -14.08
N PRO A 111 66.42 -6.50 -15.43
CA PRO A 111 66.59 -7.77 -16.13
C PRO A 111 67.89 -8.49 -15.75
N ALA A 112 67.80 -9.80 -15.53
CA ALA A 112 68.94 -10.68 -15.23
C ALA A 112 69.58 -11.25 -16.53
N PRO A 113 70.89 -11.60 -16.52
CA PRO A 113 71.62 -12.06 -17.71
C PRO A 113 71.25 -13.47 -18.16
N ALA A 114 71.49 -13.74 -19.46
CA ALA A 114 71.21 -15.02 -20.11
C ALA A 114 72.01 -16.19 -19.51
N PRO A 115 71.38 -17.36 -19.27
CA PRO A 115 72.05 -18.53 -18.71
C PRO A 115 72.85 -19.32 -19.76
N THR A 116 74.01 -19.80 -19.32
CA THR A 116 74.89 -20.79 -19.97
C THR A 116 74.23 -22.18 -20.08
N PRO A 117 74.58 -23.00 -21.09
CA PRO A 117 73.97 -24.30 -21.33
C PRO A 117 74.31 -25.33 -20.23
N SER A 118 73.26 -26.00 -19.73
CA SER A 118 73.32 -27.07 -18.73
C SER A 118 73.56 -28.46 -19.37
N PRO A 119 74.21 -29.42 -18.69
CA PRO A 119 74.52 -30.74 -19.23
C PRO A 119 73.28 -31.59 -19.52
N ALA A 120 73.45 -32.53 -20.46
CA ALA A 120 72.42 -33.46 -20.93
C ALA A 120 71.78 -34.28 -19.78
N PRO A 121 70.44 -34.35 -19.70
CA PRO A 121 69.74 -35.16 -18.71
C PRO A 121 69.93 -36.66 -18.92
N ALA A 122 70.01 -37.39 -17.81
CA ALA A 122 69.90 -38.85 -17.77
C ALA A 122 68.50 -39.32 -18.26
N PRO A 123 68.39 -40.54 -18.84
CA PRO A 123 67.12 -41.06 -19.35
C PRO A 123 66.02 -41.07 -18.29
N ALA A 124 64.86 -40.51 -18.66
CA ALA A 124 63.68 -40.48 -17.82
C ALA A 124 63.17 -41.91 -17.51
N PRO A 125 62.73 -42.19 -16.27
CA PRO A 125 61.98 -43.40 -15.94
C PRO A 125 60.74 -43.51 -16.82
N ALA A 126 60.46 -44.71 -17.32
CA ALA A 126 59.31 -44.99 -18.16
C ALA A 126 57.99 -44.52 -17.48
N PRO A 127 57.05 -43.92 -18.24
CA PRO A 127 55.76 -43.47 -17.70
C PRO A 127 55.04 -44.61 -16.98
N ALA A 128 54.55 -44.33 -15.77
CA ALA A 128 53.59 -45.19 -15.12
C ALA A 128 52.38 -45.40 -16.07
N PRO A 129 51.87 -46.62 -16.23
CA PRO A 129 50.72 -46.89 -17.10
C PRO A 129 49.55 -45.96 -16.73
N ALA A 130 48.95 -45.32 -17.74
CA ALA A 130 47.69 -44.62 -17.56
C ALA A 130 46.67 -45.58 -16.92
N PRO A 131 45.93 -45.16 -15.87
CA PRO A 131 44.87 -45.97 -15.30
C PRO A 131 43.96 -46.49 -16.41
N ALA A 132 43.65 -47.78 -16.37
CA ALA A 132 42.71 -48.38 -17.31
C ALA A 132 41.41 -47.55 -17.35
N PRO A 133 40.84 -47.24 -18.53
CA PRO A 133 39.59 -46.50 -18.64
C PRO A 133 38.54 -47.15 -17.75
N ALA A 134 37.94 -46.36 -16.85
CA ALA A 134 36.77 -46.80 -16.13
C ALA A 134 35.73 -47.31 -17.17
N PRO A 135 35.03 -48.43 -16.91
CA PRO A 135 34.04 -48.96 -17.83
C PRO A 135 33.08 -47.85 -18.26
N ALA A 136 32.89 -47.68 -19.57
CA ALA A 136 31.93 -46.69 -20.06
C ALA A 136 30.54 -47.01 -19.48
N PRO A 137 29.83 -46.01 -18.90
CA PRO A 137 28.51 -46.24 -18.33
C PRO A 137 27.56 -46.85 -19.37
N VAL A 138 26.79 -47.85 -18.97
CA VAL A 138 25.95 -48.69 -19.87
C VAL A 138 24.64 -47.98 -20.28
N GLY A 139 24.54 -46.65 -20.10
CA GLY A 139 23.36 -45.86 -20.44
C GLY A 139 23.35 -44.47 -19.79
N ALA A 140 22.40 -43.64 -20.21
CA ALA A 140 22.17 -42.33 -19.61
C ALA A 140 21.76 -42.46 -18.12
N PRO A 141 22.00 -41.43 -17.28
CA PRO A 141 21.63 -41.49 -15.87
C PRO A 141 20.14 -41.76 -15.64
N ALA A 142 19.80 -42.39 -14.51
CA ALA A 142 18.40 -42.52 -14.11
C ALA A 142 17.75 -41.16 -13.87
N LYS A 143 16.43 -41.06 -14.12
CA LYS A 143 15.68 -39.80 -14.00
C LYS A 143 15.75 -39.27 -12.56
N PRO A 144 16.30 -38.07 -12.33
CA PRO A 144 16.29 -37.45 -11.01
C PRO A 144 14.89 -36.92 -10.66
N THR A 145 14.56 -36.90 -9.38
CA THR A 145 13.43 -36.15 -8.83
C THR A 145 13.92 -34.85 -8.18
N LEU A 146 13.06 -33.84 -8.19
CA LEU A 146 13.36 -32.51 -7.65
C LEU A 146 12.24 -32.09 -6.69
N GLN A 147 12.63 -31.59 -5.52
CA GLN A 147 11.74 -31.03 -4.50
C GLN A 147 12.19 -29.61 -4.15
N ILE A 148 11.27 -28.65 -4.28
CA ILE A 148 11.50 -27.27 -3.85
C ILE A 148 11.00 -27.11 -2.42
N GLN A 149 11.85 -26.58 -1.54
CA GLN A 149 11.55 -26.31 -0.13
C GLN A 149 11.35 -24.80 0.06
N ASN A 150 10.26 -24.27 -0.50
CA ASN A 150 9.89 -22.85 -0.43
C ASN A 150 8.49 -22.70 0.19
N TYR A 151 8.40 -22.94 1.50
CA TYR A 151 7.11 -23.00 2.21
C TYR A 151 6.54 -21.62 2.58
N ASP A 152 7.42 -20.63 2.72
CA ASP A 152 7.08 -19.25 3.08
C ASP A 152 6.98 -18.33 1.85
N HIS A 153 7.20 -18.87 0.64
CA HIS A 153 7.26 -18.13 -0.61
C HIS A 153 8.29 -16.98 -0.57
N ALA A 154 9.35 -17.12 0.22
CA ALA A 154 10.41 -16.12 0.30
C ALA A 154 11.31 -16.16 -0.95
N GLY A 155 12.13 -15.13 -1.10
CA GLY A 155 13.14 -15.08 -2.16
C GLY A 155 14.33 -16.02 -1.95
N ASN A 156 14.42 -16.67 -0.79
CA ASN A 156 15.49 -17.58 -0.40
C ASN A 156 14.89 -18.95 -0.07
N PHE A 157 15.34 -20.02 -0.73
CA PHE A 157 14.83 -21.37 -0.52
C PHE A 157 15.84 -22.42 -0.97
N ALA A 158 15.59 -23.68 -0.62
CA ALA A 158 16.41 -24.80 -1.04
C ALA A 158 15.72 -25.64 -2.13
N ILE A 159 16.52 -26.20 -3.03
CA ILE A 159 16.10 -27.26 -3.95
C ILE A 159 16.87 -28.52 -3.57
N VAL A 160 16.15 -29.58 -3.23
CA VAL A 160 16.72 -30.90 -2.98
C VAL A 160 16.41 -31.77 -4.19
N TRP A 161 17.42 -32.41 -4.75
CA TRP A 161 17.20 -33.39 -5.80
C TRP A 161 17.75 -34.75 -5.40
N ASN A 162 17.09 -35.81 -5.87
CA ASN A 162 17.43 -37.18 -5.54
C ASN A 162 17.40 -38.05 -6.80
N LYS A 163 18.35 -38.97 -6.91
CA LYS A 163 18.32 -40.13 -7.80
C LYS A 163 18.41 -41.36 -6.92
N TRP A 164 17.28 -41.99 -6.59
CA TRP A 164 17.19 -43.05 -5.59
C TRP A 164 17.92 -44.36 -5.98
N TRP A 165 17.84 -44.76 -7.25
CA TRP A 165 18.49 -45.97 -7.79
C TRP A 165 18.74 -45.82 -9.29
N GLY A 166 19.54 -46.70 -9.88
CA GLY A 166 19.85 -46.73 -11.33
C GLY A 166 21.11 -45.94 -11.72
N ILE A 167 21.43 -45.89 -13.00
CA ILE A 167 22.72 -45.40 -13.53
C ILE A 167 23.04 -43.98 -13.01
N SER A 168 24.26 -43.79 -12.52
CA SER A 168 24.74 -42.52 -11.96
C SER A 168 25.05 -41.46 -13.01
N GLY A 169 24.90 -40.19 -12.59
CA GLY A 169 25.48 -39.04 -13.26
C GLY A 169 26.87 -38.73 -12.71
N THR A 170 27.73 -38.14 -13.53
CA THR A 170 29.04 -37.58 -13.13
C THR A 170 29.02 -36.06 -13.06
N THR A 171 27.99 -35.43 -13.64
CA THR A 171 27.73 -33.99 -13.54
C THR A 171 26.22 -33.73 -13.44
N TRP A 172 25.86 -32.60 -12.82
CA TRP A 172 24.50 -32.10 -12.77
C TRP A 172 24.46 -30.64 -13.24
N GLU A 173 23.33 -30.27 -13.82
CA GLU A 173 23.00 -28.89 -14.20
C GLU A 173 21.58 -28.57 -13.71
N LEU A 174 21.42 -27.46 -13.00
CA LEU A 174 20.11 -26.92 -12.62
C LEU A 174 19.71 -25.85 -13.65
N TYR A 175 18.51 -25.99 -14.18
CA TYR A 175 17.89 -25.06 -15.10
C TYR A 175 16.72 -24.35 -14.39
N GLU A 176 16.63 -23.04 -14.59
CA GLU A 176 15.54 -22.16 -14.17
C GLU A 176 14.93 -21.54 -15.43
N ASP A 177 13.64 -21.74 -15.66
CA ASP A 177 12.90 -21.26 -16.83
C ASP A 177 13.60 -21.61 -18.17
N GLY A 178 14.25 -22.79 -18.19
CA GLY A 178 15.01 -23.30 -19.33
C GLY A 178 16.44 -22.78 -19.47
N VAL A 179 16.90 -21.91 -18.56
CA VAL A 179 18.27 -21.37 -18.52
C VAL A 179 19.09 -22.05 -17.43
N LYS A 180 20.30 -22.52 -17.76
CA LYS A 180 21.20 -23.11 -16.77
C LYS A 180 21.65 -22.04 -15.75
N VAL A 181 21.38 -22.28 -14.47
CA VAL A 181 21.70 -21.36 -13.37
C VAL A 181 22.78 -21.87 -12.43
N GLN A 182 22.91 -23.20 -12.28
CA GLN A 182 23.96 -23.82 -11.47
C GLN A 182 24.40 -25.15 -12.09
N SER A 183 25.59 -25.63 -11.74
CA SER A 183 26.09 -26.95 -12.11
C SER A 183 27.13 -27.45 -11.11
N GLY A 184 27.36 -28.75 -11.08
CA GLY A 184 28.40 -29.36 -10.26
C GLY A 184 28.81 -30.75 -10.73
N THR A 185 29.90 -31.26 -10.17
CA THR A 185 30.42 -32.61 -10.42
C THR A 185 29.93 -33.59 -9.36
N LEU A 186 29.82 -34.86 -9.75
CA LEU A 186 29.42 -35.97 -8.90
C LEU A 186 30.43 -37.10 -9.03
N THR A 187 30.61 -37.84 -7.96
CA THR A 187 31.29 -39.14 -8.01
C THR A 187 30.35 -40.18 -8.63
N ASP A 188 30.85 -40.97 -9.56
CA ASP A 188 30.12 -42.13 -10.08
C ASP A 188 30.01 -43.20 -8.98
N VAL A 189 28.78 -43.52 -8.61
CA VAL A 189 28.46 -44.51 -7.56
C VAL A 189 27.69 -45.71 -8.14
N GLY A 190 27.78 -45.94 -9.45
CA GLY A 190 27.09 -47.02 -10.14
C GLY A 190 25.58 -46.88 -10.07
N ASN A 191 24.91 -47.80 -9.37
CA ASN A 191 23.45 -47.80 -9.22
C ASN A 191 22.94 -47.20 -7.88
N ALA A 192 23.84 -46.81 -6.98
CA ALA A 192 23.49 -46.29 -5.66
C ALA A 192 22.87 -44.88 -5.73
N ALA A 193 22.25 -44.44 -4.63
CA ALA A 193 21.57 -43.15 -4.58
C ALA A 193 22.54 -41.96 -4.75
N GLN A 194 22.08 -40.89 -5.41
CA GLN A 194 22.78 -39.60 -5.48
C GLN A 194 21.81 -38.48 -5.04
N THR A 195 22.29 -37.50 -4.29
CA THR A 195 21.48 -36.39 -3.78
C THR A 195 22.33 -35.13 -3.65
N ALA A 196 21.71 -33.96 -3.81
CA ALA A 196 22.30 -32.69 -3.38
C ALA A 196 21.22 -31.67 -3.00
N THR A 197 21.61 -30.72 -2.16
CA THR A 197 20.82 -29.56 -1.77
C THR A 197 21.44 -28.30 -2.34
N LEU A 198 20.64 -27.54 -3.09
CA LEU A 198 21.04 -26.33 -3.78
C LEU A 198 20.36 -25.13 -3.13
N GLN A 199 21.14 -24.14 -2.73
CA GLN A 199 20.61 -22.91 -2.13
C GLN A 199 20.29 -21.89 -3.23
N ILE A 200 19.07 -21.37 -3.20
CA ILE A 200 18.57 -20.31 -4.06
C ILE A 200 18.35 -19.08 -3.19
N THR A 201 18.84 -17.92 -3.61
CA THR A 201 18.72 -16.67 -2.84
C THR A 201 18.37 -15.49 -3.72
N GLY A 202 17.78 -14.46 -3.11
CA GLY A 202 17.53 -13.16 -3.74
C GLY A 202 16.48 -13.15 -4.84
N LYS A 203 15.60 -14.15 -4.90
CA LYS A 203 14.51 -14.17 -5.88
C LYS A 203 13.50 -13.07 -5.61
N LYS A 204 13.08 -12.42 -6.69
CA LYS A 204 12.05 -11.36 -6.68
C LYS A 204 10.66 -11.98 -6.79
N LEU A 205 9.62 -11.18 -6.57
CA LEU A 205 8.22 -11.56 -6.86
C LEU A 205 8.14 -12.19 -8.25
N GLY A 206 7.76 -13.46 -8.34
CA GLY A 206 7.90 -14.23 -9.56
C GLY A 206 7.42 -15.66 -9.46
N LEU A 207 7.16 -16.27 -10.61
CA LEU A 207 6.98 -17.70 -10.79
C LEU A 207 8.28 -18.25 -11.37
N TYR A 208 8.84 -19.30 -10.76
CA TYR A 208 10.09 -19.90 -11.19
C TYR A 208 9.89 -21.40 -11.41
N THR A 209 10.28 -21.90 -12.57
CA THR A 209 10.22 -23.32 -12.91
C THR A 209 11.63 -23.91 -12.99
N TYR A 210 11.88 -24.98 -12.23
CA TYR A 210 13.17 -25.64 -12.15
C TYR A 210 13.16 -27.05 -12.73
N GLN A 211 14.27 -27.41 -13.38
CA GLN A 211 14.58 -28.77 -13.84
C GLN A 211 16.04 -29.10 -13.55
N LEU A 212 16.31 -30.34 -13.16
CA LEU A 212 17.67 -30.85 -12.99
C LEU A 212 18.02 -31.80 -14.14
N LYS A 213 19.19 -31.61 -14.74
CA LYS A 213 19.77 -32.52 -15.73
C LYS A 213 20.93 -33.27 -15.10
N LEU A 214 20.84 -34.60 -15.04
CA LEU A 214 21.99 -35.46 -14.73
C LEU A 214 22.66 -35.90 -16.02
N ILE A 215 24.00 -35.88 -16.03
CA ILE A 215 24.81 -36.14 -17.21
C ILE A 215 25.92 -37.13 -16.85
N ASN A 216 26.18 -38.09 -17.74
CA ASN A 216 27.38 -38.93 -17.73
C ASN A 216 27.93 -39.06 -19.16
N ALA A 217 28.98 -39.87 -19.36
CA ALA A 217 29.59 -40.04 -20.68
C ALA A 217 28.66 -40.66 -21.74
N ALA A 218 27.61 -41.38 -21.33
CA ALA A 218 26.67 -42.06 -22.22
C ALA A 218 25.44 -41.21 -22.56
N GLY A 219 25.18 -40.12 -21.84
CA GLY A 219 24.07 -39.21 -22.14
C GLY A 219 23.61 -38.37 -20.95
N ALA A 220 22.40 -37.83 -21.07
CA ALA A 220 21.80 -36.99 -20.05
C ALA A 220 20.31 -37.25 -19.88
N THR A 221 19.81 -37.06 -18.67
CA THR A 221 18.40 -37.24 -18.32
C THR A 221 17.91 -36.05 -17.50
N LEU A 222 16.75 -35.49 -17.88
CA LEU A 222 16.11 -34.37 -17.18
C LEU A 222 15.08 -34.86 -16.16
N SER A 223 14.94 -34.15 -15.04
CA SER A 223 13.81 -34.27 -14.13
C SER A 223 12.51 -33.75 -14.77
N ASP A 224 11.39 -34.09 -14.14
CA ASP A 224 10.16 -33.31 -14.33
C ASP A 224 10.38 -31.86 -13.87
N ALA A 225 9.62 -30.93 -14.46
CA ALA A 225 9.61 -29.55 -14.04
C ALA A 225 8.86 -29.39 -12.71
N SER A 226 9.44 -28.61 -11.79
CA SER A 226 8.80 -28.21 -10.54
C SER A 226 8.76 -26.70 -10.46
N SER A 227 7.67 -26.11 -10.00
CA SER A 227 7.52 -24.66 -9.96
C SER A 227 7.24 -24.16 -8.55
N THR A 228 7.68 -22.93 -8.27
CA THR A 228 7.39 -22.22 -7.03
C THR A 228 7.15 -20.75 -7.30
N THR A 229 6.39 -20.10 -6.43
CA THR A 229 6.18 -18.65 -6.46
C THR A 229 6.93 -18.00 -5.31
N VAL A 230 7.41 -16.78 -5.56
CA VAL A 230 7.93 -15.88 -4.54
C VAL A 230 6.93 -14.77 -4.32
N GLY A 231 6.59 -14.52 -3.06
CA GLY A 231 5.49 -13.67 -2.63
C GLY A 231 4.16 -14.12 -3.23
N ASN A 232 3.31 -13.15 -3.52
CA ASN A 232 1.93 -13.35 -3.96
C ASN A 232 1.84 -13.51 -5.50
N ALA A 233 2.90 -14.03 -6.13
CA ALA A 233 2.96 -14.12 -7.59
C ALA A 233 1.91 -15.11 -8.12
N SER A 234 1.37 -14.82 -9.30
CA SER A 234 0.40 -15.68 -9.98
C SER A 234 1.09 -16.90 -10.60
N LEU A 235 0.39 -18.04 -10.62
CA LEU A 235 0.78 -19.24 -11.36
C LEU A 235 0.67 -19.09 -12.89
N ILE A 236 -0.01 -18.05 -13.36
CA ILE A 236 -0.09 -17.72 -14.78
C ILE A 236 1.18 -16.95 -15.18
N GLY A 237 1.95 -17.48 -16.12
CA GLY A 237 3.11 -16.84 -16.73
C GLY A 237 2.75 -16.01 -17.98
N ILE A 238 3.48 -14.93 -18.22
CA ILE A 238 3.47 -14.15 -19.47
C ILE A 238 4.92 -14.07 -19.94
N LYS A 239 5.34 -15.04 -20.75
CA LYS A 239 6.76 -15.35 -21.00
C LYS A 239 7.60 -14.15 -21.44
N GLN A 240 7.06 -13.31 -22.33
CA GLN A 240 7.76 -12.15 -22.89
C GLN A 240 7.86 -10.98 -21.91
N TRP A 241 7.03 -10.96 -20.87
CA TRP A 241 7.01 -9.87 -19.87
C TRP A 241 7.69 -10.28 -18.55
N ASP A 242 7.76 -11.57 -18.23
CA ASP A 242 8.26 -12.08 -16.95
C ASP A 242 9.79 -12.25 -16.88
N ILE A 243 10.53 -11.36 -17.53
CA ILE A 243 11.99 -11.46 -17.57
C ILE A 243 12.57 -11.03 -16.22
N GLY A 244 13.11 -11.99 -15.46
CA GLY A 244 13.75 -11.74 -14.15
C GLY A 244 12.76 -11.55 -12.98
N GLY A 245 11.51 -11.97 -13.16
CA GLY A 245 10.42 -11.88 -12.18
C GLY A 245 9.08 -11.61 -12.85
N GLN A 246 7.99 -11.71 -12.11
CA GLN A 246 6.65 -11.49 -12.68
C GLN A 246 6.41 -10.00 -12.92
N SER A 247 6.10 -9.63 -14.16
CA SER A 247 5.81 -8.23 -14.48
C SER A 247 4.47 -7.79 -13.88
N LEU A 248 4.54 -6.67 -13.16
CA LEU A 248 3.37 -5.95 -12.62
C LEU A 248 2.75 -5.02 -13.64
N GLN A 249 3.56 -4.50 -14.57
CA GLN A 249 3.14 -3.56 -15.60
C GLN A 249 4.10 -3.58 -16.79
N SER A 250 3.56 -3.47 -18.00
CA SER A 250 4.33 -3.36 -19.23
C SER A 250 4.10 -2.03 -19.94
N THR A 251 5.15 -1.51 -20.57
CA THR A 251 5.09 -0.27 -21.36
C THR A 251 4.98 -0.60 -22.83
N LEU A 252 3.97 -0.05 -23.51
CA LEU A 252 3.71 -0.30 -24.93
C LEU A 252 3.69 1.00 -25.73
N ALA A 253 4.13 0.93 -26.98
CA ALA A 253 3.70 1.89 -28.00
C ALA A 253 2.30 1.49 -28.50
N THR A 254 1.61 2.39 -29.19
CA THR A 254 0.34 2.05 -29.88
C THR A 254 0.57 0.91 -30.89
N GLY A 255 -0.40 0.01 -30.99
CA GLY A 255 -0.30 -1.21 -31.80
C GLY A 255 -0.55 -2.46 -30.98
N SER A 256 -0.32 -3.64 -31.56
CA SER A 256 -0.59 -4.93 -30.92
C SER A 256 0.69 -5.69 -30.60
N VAL A 257 0.69 -6.38 -29.47
CA VAL A 257 1.71 -7.37 -29.10
C VAL A 257 1.05 -8.70 -28.81
N THR A 258 1.71 -9.79 -29.21
CA THR A 258 1.27 -11.16 -28.91
C THR A 258 2.26 -11.81 -27.95
N LEU A 259 1.72 -12.42 -26.90
CA LEU A 259 2.44 -12.93 -25.74
C LEU A 259 2.02 -14.38 -25.47
N ASP A 260 2.96 -15.18 -24.98
CA ASP A 260 2.72 -16.57 -24.58
C ASP A 260 2.29 -16.62 -23.12
N LEU A 261 1.12 -17.22 -22.91
CA LEU A 261 0.60 -17.57 -21.61
C LEU A 261 0.96 -19.01 -21.26
N SER A 262 1.19 -19.25 -19.97
CA SER A 262 1.35 -20.59 -19.42
C SER A 262 0.74 -20.64 -18.03
N VAL A 263 0.43 -21.84 -17.53
CA VAL A 263 0.11 -22.05 -16.12
C VAL A 263 1.06 -23.13 -15.61
N ALA A 264 1.72 -22.86 -14.48
CA ALA A 264 2.65 -23.80 -13.88
C ALA A 264 1.98 -25.17 -13.66
N GLY A 265 2.59 -26.24 -14.17
CA GLY A 265 2.08 -27.61 -14.03
C GLY A 265 0.90 -27.98 -14.94
N VAL A 266 0.45 -27.10 -15.84
CA VAL A 266 -0.69 -27.37 -16.73
C VAL A 266 -0.22 -27.38 -18.18
N ALA A 267 -0.40 -28.51 -18.86
CA ALA A 267 0.07 -28.70 -20.25
C ALA A 267 -0.76 -27.91 -21.28
N TYR A 268 -2.08 -27.83 -21.09
CA TYR A 268 -3.01 -27.21 -22.03
C TYR A 268 -3.97 -26.25 -21.32
N PRO A 269 -3.46 -25.13 -20.77
CA PRO A 269 -4.32 -24.18 -20.08
C PRO A 269 -5.19 -23.41 -21.08
N THR A 270 -6.43 -23.12 -20.67
CA THR A 270 -7.32 -22.19 -21.37
C THR A 270 -7.51 -20.94 -20.55
N PHE A 271 -7.77 -19.82 -21.23
CA PHE A 271 -7.80 -18.51 -20.59
C PHE A 271 -9.02 -17.69 -20.99
N THR A 272 -9.40 -16.76 -20.12
CA THR A 272 -10.27 -15.63 -20.44
C THR A 272 -9.55 -14.33 -20.05
N VAL A 273 -9.86 -13.24 -20.75
CA VAL A 273 -9.23 -11.94 -20.50
C VAL A 273 -10.22 -10.79 -20.53
N ALA A 274 -9.89 -9.74 -19.79
CA ALA A 274 -10.63 -8.49 -19.77
C ALA A 274 -9.70 -7.30 -19.54
N SER A 275 -10.09 -6.12 -20.03
CA SER A 275 -9.42 -4.85 -19.74
C SER A 275 -10.35 -3.94 -18.96
N ASN A 276 -9.84 -3.29 -17.91
CA ASN A 276 -10.62 -2.27 -17.19
C ASN A 276 -10.65 -0.91 -17.91
N ASN A 277 -9.85 -0.72 -18.95
CA ASN A 277 -9.80 0.51 -19.73
C ASN A 277 -9.62 0.19 -21.22
N PRO A 278 -10.69 -0.25 -21.90
CA PRO A 278 -10.64 -0.61 -23.31
C PRO A 278 -10.37 0.59 -24.25
N LYS A 279 -10.37 1.84 -23.76
CA LYS A 279 -9.93 3.01 -24.55
C LYS A 279 -8.42 3.12 -24.65
N VAL A 280 -7.69 2.60 -23.66
CA VAL A 280 -6.22 2.61 -23.63
C VAL A 280 -5.66 1.32 -24.18
N ALA A 281 -6.16 0.17 -23.72
CA ALA A 281 -5.73 -1.12 -24.22
C ALA A 281 -6.86 -2.16 -24.16
N THR A 282 -6.99 -2.97 -25.20
CA THR A 282 -7.85 -4.16 -25.20
C THR A 282 -7.00 -5.43 -25.13
N ALA A 283 -7.61 -6.53 -24.73
CA ALA A 283 -6.97 -7.84 -24.68
C ALA A 283 -7.89 -8.91 -25.26
N SER A 284 -7.30 -9.87 -25.97
CA SER A 284 -7.96 -11.08 -26.46
C SER A 284 -7.04 -12.28 -26.33
N VAL A 285 -7.60 -13.49 -26.33
CA VAL A 285 -6.83 -14.73 -26.27
C VAL A 285 -7.25 -15.70 -27.36
N SER A 286 -6.29 -16.43 -27.91
CA SER A 286 -6.50 -17.57 -28.81
C SER A 286 -5.57 -18.70 -28.39
N GLY A 287 -6.14 -19.76 -27.81
CA GLY A 287 -5.34 -20.77 -27.10
C GLY A 287 -4.51 -20.13 -25.99
N SER A 288 -3.20 -20.41 -25.97
CA SER A 288 -2.25 -19.85 -25.02
C SER A 288 -1.58 -18.55 -25.51
N LYS A 289 -2.14 -17.88 -26.53
CA LYS A 289 -1.64 -16.61 -27.05
C LYS A 289 -2.52 -15.46 -26.56
N LEU A 290 -1.95 -14.56 -25.77
CA LEU A 290 -2.56 -13.28 -25.39
C LEU A 290 -2.19 -12.22 -26.43
N THR A 291 -3.18 -11.55 -27.00
CA THR A 291 -2.95 -10.33 -27.79
C THR A 291 -3.41 -9.13 -26.99
N VAL A 292 -2.49 -8.18 -26.75
CA VAL A 292 -2.81 -6.88 -26.15
C VAL A 292 -2.69 -5.82 -27.24
N THR A 293 -3.77 -5.07 -27.46
CA THR A 293 -3.80 -3.97 -28.43
C THR A 293 -3.83 -2.65 -27.69
N ALA A 294 -2.73 -1.91 -27.74
CA ALA A 294 -2.58 -0.56 -27.22
C ALA A 294 -3.19 0.45 -28.21
N LEU A 295 -4.21 1.18 -27.77
CA LEU A 295 -5.05 2.04 -28.61
C LEU A 295 -4.75 3.53 -28.42
N GLY A 296 -4.49 3.96 -27.19
CA GLY A 296 -4.26 5.37 -26.87
C GLY A 296 -3.44 5.53 -25.60
N ALA A 297 -2.80 6.68 -25.45
CA ALA A 297 -1.95 6.98 -24.31
C ALA A 297 -2.73 6.89 -22.99
N GLY A 298 -2.08 6.36 -21.95
CA GLY A 298 -2.69 6.21 -20.63
C GLY A 298 -2.40 4.87 -19.99
N ARG A 299 -3.25 4.46 -19.03
CA ARG A 299 -3.08 3.21 -18.27
C ARG A 299 -4.32 2.33 -18.33
N ALA A 300 -4.10 1.03 -18.31
CA ALA A 300 -5.12 -0.01 -18.22
C ALA A 300 -4.60 -1.17 -17.37
N GLY A 301 -5.49 -1.91 -16.73
CA GLY A 301 -5.21 -3.24 -16.19
C GLY A 301 -5.76 -4.31 -17.12
N ILE A 302 -5.02 -5.40 -17.32
CA ILE A 302 -5.47 -6.61 -18.00
C ILE A 302 -5.62 -7.73 -16.98
N ARG A 303 -6.83 -8.29 -16.88
CA ARG A 303 -7.13 -9.49 -16.10
C ARG A 303 -7.02 -10.70 -17.01
N ILE A 304 -6.37 -11.74 -16.53
CA ILE A 304 -6.22 -13.05 -17.17
C ILE A 304 -6.67 -14.08 -16.14
N LEU A 305 -7.63 -14.92 -16.50
CA LEU A 305 -8.09 -16.02 -15.66
C LEU A 305 -7.85 -17.33 -16.40
N ASP A 306 -7.39 -18.35 -15.69
CA ASP A 306 -7.41 -19.73 -16.20
C ASP A 306 -8.73 -20.44 -15.88
N ASN A 307 -8.90 -21.66 -16.38
CA ASN A 307 -10.08 -22.48 -16.13
C ASN A 307 -10.16 -23.11 -14.72
N ASN A 308 -9.10 -23.01 -13.92
CA ASN A 308 -9.05 -23.49 -12.54
C ASN A 308 -9.30 -22.38 -11.50
N GLY A 309 -9.59 -21.16 -11.97
CA GLY A 309 -9.85 -20.00 -11.13
C GLY A 309 -8.60 -19.23 -10.70
N ASN A 310 -7.40 -19.59 -11.19
CA ASN A 310 -6.20 -18.80 -10.97
C ASN A 310 -6.31 -17.49 -11.75
N GLY A 311 -5.97 -16.38 -11.11
CA GLY A 311 -6.00 -15.05 -11.71
C GLY A 311 -4.63 -14.42 -11.84
N ARG A 312 -4.48 -13.59 -12.86
CA ARG A 312 -3.36 -12.68 -13.04
C ARG A 312 -3.85 -11.32 -13.50
N TRP A 313 -3.34 -10.28 -12.86
CA TRP A 313 -3.55 -8.89 -13.24
C TRP A 313 -2.21 -8.27 -13.59
N VAL A 314 -2.17 -7.58 -14.72
CA VAL A 314 -0.97 -6.90 -15.20
C VAL A 314 -1.36 -5.55 -15.77
N GLY A 315 -0.64 -4.51 -15.35
CA GLY A 315 -0.82 -3.18 -15.87
C GLY A 315 -0.27 -3.05 -17.29
N VAL A 316 -0.86 -2.16 -18.05
CA VAL A 316 -0.34 -1.68 -19.31
C VAL A 316 -0.33 -0.17 -19.24
N ARG A 317 0.81 0.45 -19.54
CA ARG A 317 0.89 1.88 -19.81
C ARG A 317 1.29 2.10 -21.26
N VAL A 318 0.47 2.85 -21.98
CA VAL A 318 0.67 3.17 -23.39
C VAL A 318 1.31 4.55 -23.46
N LYS A 319 2.43 4.63 -24.18
CA LYS A 319 3.20 5.86 -24.36
C LYS A 319 2.36 6.95 -25.02
N ASN A 320 2.72 8.20 -24.72
CA ASN A 320 2.24 9.37 -25.46
C ASN A 320 2.76 9.33 -26.90
N ALA A 321 2.14 10.14 -27.77
CA ALA A 321 2.52 10.22 -29.19
C ALA A 321 3.98 10.65 -29.41
N ASP A 322 4.56 11.42 -28.47
CA ASP A 322 5.96 11.83 -28.47
C ASP A 322 6.93 10.76 -27.92
N GLY A 323 6.42 9.59 -27.54
CA GLY A 323 7.19 8.47 -27.00
C GLY A 323 7.46 8.55 -25.48
N SER A 324 7.03 9.62 -24.81
CA SER A 324 7.12 9.75 -23.35
C SER A 324 6.13 8.83 -22.63
N LEU A 325 6.37 8.57 -21.35
CA LEU A 325 5.44 7.81 -20.51
C LEU A 325 4.20 8.65 -20.19
N PRO A 326 3.01 8.03 -20.09
CA PRO A 326 1.82 8.76 -19.69
C PRO A 326 2.01 9.33 -18.28
N GLY A 327 1.77 10.62 -18.09
CA GLY A 327 1.81 11.28 -16.79
C GLY A 327 0.54 11.01 -15.98
N LEU A 328 0.08 11.99 -15.21
CA LEU A 328 -1.28 11.99 -14.65
C LEU A 328 -2.33 12.03 -15.77
N PRO A 329 -3.59 11.66 -15.49
CA PRO A 329 -4.67 11.76 -16.48
C PRO A 329 -4.80 13.17 -17.05
N SER A 330 -5.03 13.28 -18.36
CA SER A 330 -5.26 14.55 -19.06
C SER A 330 -6.72 15.02 -18.98
N HIS A 331 -7.43 14.60 -17.94
CA HIS A 331 -8.84 14.89 -17.68
C HIS A 331 -9.06 14.97 -16.17
N VAL A 332 -10.15 15.59 -15.74
CA VAL A 332 -10.52 15.66 -14.33
C VAL A 332 -10.67 14.25 -13.80
N SER A 333 -9.67 13.80 -13.02
CA SER A 333 -9.50 12.41 -12.68
C SER A 333 -10.40 11.98 -11.53
N VAL A 334 -10.78 10.70 -11.52
CA VAL A 334 -11.55 10.12 -10.42
C VAL A 334 -10.65 9.18 -9.63
N GLY A 335 -10.61 9.37 -8.32
CA GLY A 335 -9.91 8.50 -7.38
C GLY A 335 -10.85 7.92 -6.33
N SER A 336 -10.42 6.83 -5.71
CA SER A 336 -11.12 6.24 -4.56
C SER A 336 -10.13 5.76 -3.51
N VAL A 337 -10.53 5.85 -2.24
CA VAL A 337 -9.87 5.15 -1.14
C VAL A 337 -9.93 3.66 -1.43
N SER A 338 -8.89 2.95 -1.03
CA SER A 338 -8.86 1.51 -1.06
C SER A 338 -7.78 1.02 -0.11
N ASP A 339 -8.02 -0.12 0.51
CA ASP A 339 -6.97 -0.95 1.09
C ASP A 339 -6.76 -2.20 0.22
N ASP A 340 -5.69 -2.93 0.49
CA ASP A 340 -5.42 -4.25 -0.12
C ASP A 340 -6.15 -5.37 0.64
N SER A 341 -7.28 -5.07 1.30
CA SER A 341 -8.11 -6.12 1.87
C SER A 341 -8.69 -6.99 0.74
N GLY A 342 -9.00 -8.25 1.05
CA GLY A 342 -9.52 -9.21 0.07
C GLY A 342 -10.74 -8.67 -0.68
N THR A 343 -11.73 -8.10 0.01
CA THR A 343 -12.93 -7.56 -0.63
C THR A 343 -12.65 -6.33 -1.47
N ALA A 344 -11.95 -5.33 -0.93
CA ALA A 344 -11.66 -4.08 -1.65
C ALA A 344 -10.84 -4.33 -2.92
N LEU A 345 -9.79 -5.15 -2.80
CA LEU A 345 -8.95 -5.50 -3.95
C LEU A 345 -9.71 -6.35 -4.97
N ALA A 346 -10.53 -7.32 -4.54
CA ALA A 346 -11.35 -8.13 -5.44
C ALA A 346 -12.35 -7.27 -6.25
N ASN A 347 -12.92 -6.24 -5.64
CA ASN A 347 -13.79 -5.30 -6.35
C ASN A 347 -13.04 -4.54 -7.45
N TRP A 348 -11.83 -4.05 -7.20
CA TRP A 348 -11.00 -3.43 -8.24
C TRP A 348 -10.54 -4.40 -9.31
N GLN A 349 -10.24 -5.63 -8.92
CA GLN A 349 -9.80 -6.69 -9.83
C GLN A 349 -10.94 -7.24 -10.71
N ASN A 350 -12.19 -6.86 -10.44
CA ASN A 350 -13.36 -7.29 -11.19
C ASN A 350 -13.58 -6.46 -12.47
N PHE A 351 -12.85 -6.80 -13.53
CA PHE A 351 -12.97 -6.14 -14.84
C PHE A 351 -14.21 -6.67 -15.58
N GLY A 352 -15.35 -6.04 -15.32
CA GLY A 352 -16.62 -6.27 -16.02
C GLY A 352 -16.70 -5.56 -17.38
N SER A 353 -17.87 -5.64 -18.02
CA SER A 353 -18.18 -4.91 -19.26
C SER A 353 -19.17 -3.78 -18.99
N GLY A 354 -19.12 -2.73 -19.81
CA GLY A 354 -20.01 -1.56 -19.69
C GLY A 354 -20.01 -1.01 -18.26
N ASP A 355 -21.19 -0.82 -17.68
CA ASP A 355 -21.38 -0.29 -16.33
C ASP A 355 -20.88 -1.20 -15.19
N LEU A 356 -20.65 -2.50 -15.46
CA LEU A 356 -20.17 -3.44 -14.44
C LEU A 356 -18.65 -3.39 -14.27
N ASN A 357 -17.95 -2.71 -15.17
CA ASN A 357 -16.52 -2.53 -15.06
C ASN A 357 -16.15 -1.64 -13.86
N THR A 358 -15.12 -2.03 -13.12
CA THR A 358 -14.58 -1.24 -12.01
C THR A 358 -13.26 -0.59 -12.40
N ARG A 359 -13.22 0.74 -12.33
CA ARG A 359 -12.02 1.52 -12.59
C ARG A 359 -12.09 2.87 -11.89
N ALA A 360 -10.93 3.32 -11.44
CA ALA A 360 -10.61 4.70 -11.12
C ALA A 360 -9.30 5.06 -11.85
N ASP A 361 -8.97 6.34 -11.92
CA ASP A 361 -7.67 6.77 -12.42
C ASP A 361 -6.61 6.76 -11.30
N LEU A 362 -7.03 7.05 -10.06
CA LEU A 362 -6.19 7.07 -8.87
C LEU A 362 -6.74 6.13 -7.80
N ARG A 363 -5.82 5.54 -7.04
CA ARG A 363 -6.14 4.75 -5.85
C ARG A 363 -5.41 5.38 -4.68
N TYR A 364 -6.08 5.65 -3.57
CA TYR A 364 -5.40 6.21 -2.40
C TYR A 364 -5.57 5.43 -1.12
N ILE A 365 -4.57 5.56 -0.25
CA ILE A 365 -4.54 4.90 1.06
C ILE A 365 -3.82 5.77 2.08
N TYR A 366 -4.21 5.63 3.35
CA TYR A 366 -3.56 6.27 4.47
C TYR A 366 -2.30 5.53 4.92
N LEU A 367 -1.25 6.30 5.13
CA LEU A 367 -0.06 5.95 5.90
C LEU A 367 -0.10 6.82 7.18
N ASN A 368 -0.72 6.29 8.22
CA ASN A 368 -0.98 6.96 9.50
C ASN A 368 -0.58 6.08 10.70
N GLY A 369 -1.01 6.43 11.92
CA GLY A 369 -0.57 5.78 13.16
C GLY A 369 0.79 6.28 13.66
N GLY A 370 1.20 7.46 13.19
CA GLY A 370 2.32 8.21 13.74
C GLY A 370 3.70 7.82 13.25
N ALA A 371 4.66 8.63 13.68
CA ALA A 371 6.08 8.40 13.45
C ALA A 371 6.57 7.15 14.21
N SER A 372 7.55 6.45 13.64
CA SER A 372 8.15 5.21 14.16
C SER A 372 9.05 5.44 15.38
N VAL A 373 8.46 5.90 16.48
CA VAL A 373 9.10 6.05 17.80
C VAL A 373 8.89 4.81 18.67
N PRO A 374 9.77 4.51 19.64
CA PRO A 374 9.59 3.36 20.52
C PRO A 374 8.23 3.36 21.22
N GLY A 375 7.51 2.24 21.16
CA GLY A 375 6.19 2.09 21.76
C GLY A 375 5.02 2.55 20.87
N ASN A 376 5.28 3.15 19.70
CA ASN A 376 4.23 3.53 18.76
C ASN A 376 4.03 2.49 17.65
N THR A 377 2.77 2.22 17.28
CA THR A 377 2.40 1.33 16.18
C THR A 377 2.27 2.12 14.88
N SER A 378 3.40 2.45 14.25
CA SER A 378 3.44 3.17 12.97
C SER A 378 2.94 2.29 11.80
N TRP A 379 2.45 2.91 10.72
CA TRP A 379 2.07 2.25 9.45
C TRP A 379 3.10 1.25 8.92
N CYS A 380 4.39 1.46 9.20
CA CYS A 380 5.45 0.56 8.76
C CYS A 380 5.54 -0.73 9.60
N THR A 381 4.87 -0.80 10.75
CA THR A 381 4.98 -1.91 11.71
C THR A 381 3.69 -2.70 11.89
N TRP A 382 2.61 -2.31 11.22
CA TRP A 382 1.30 -2.97 11.33
C TRP A 382 1.25 -4.39 10.81
N THR A 383 2.22 -4.78 10.00
CA THR A 383 2.31 -6.10 9.37
C THR A 383 3.63 -6.76 9.74
N THR A 384 3.67 -8.10 9.67
CA THR A 384 4.89 -8.89 9.92
C THR A 384 6.00 -8.58 8.92
N VAL A 385 5.64 -8.12 7.72
CA VAL A 385 6.57 -7.55 6.73
C VAL A 385 6.60 -6.02 6.93
N PRO A 386 7.75 -5.43 7.30
CA PRO A 386 7.82 -3.98 7.50
C PRO A 386 7.39 -3.19 6.28
N CYS A 387 6.62 -2.13 6.49
CA CYS A 387 6.13 -1.20 5.47
C CYS A 387 5.34 -1.86 4.32
N PHE A 388 4.83 -3.07 4.53
CA PHE A 388 4.15 -3.85 3.48
C PHE A 388 2.94 -3.14 2.90
N ARG A 389 2.23 -2.36 3.72
CA ARG A 389 1.09 -1.56 3.27
C ARG A 389 1.45 -0.65 2.09
N ALA A 390 2.59 0.06 2.16
CA ALA A 390 3.00 0.95 1.08
C ALA A 390 3.51 0.18 -0.16
N THR A 391 4.30 -0.88 0.05
CA THR A 391 4.87 -1.66 -1.06
C THR A 391 3.79 -2.41 -1.83
N SER A 392 2.90 -3.13 -1.13
CA SER A 392 1.77 -3.86 -1.73
C SER A 392 0.85 -2.91 -2.50
N PHE A 393 0.52 -1.75 -1.91
CA PHE A 393 -0.41 -0.81 -2.51
C PHE A 393 0.07 -0.26 -3.86
N ILE A 394 1.37 0.06 -3.99
CA ILE A 394 1.96 0.48 -5.27
C ILE A 394 1.88 -0.67 -6.28
N ARG A 395 2.26 -1.89 -5.87
CA ARG A 395 2.27 -3.06 -6.76
C ARG A 395 0.89 -3.38 -7.31
N GLU A 396 -0.14 -3.38 -6.45
CA GLU A 396 -1.52 -3.60 -6.87
C GLU A 396 -2.04 -2.45 -7.74
N SER A 397 -1.73 -1.19 -7.42
CA SER A 397 -2.11 -0.04 -8.26
C SER A 397 -1.52 -0.14 -9.67
N LYS A 398 -0.26 -0.59 -9.80
CA LYS A 398 0.37 -0.85 -11.10
C LYS A 398 -0.38 -1.92 -11.89
N LYS A 399 -0.72 -3.05 -11.27
CA LYS A 399 -1.49 -4.14 -11.90
C LYS A 399 -2.86 -3.66 -12.40
N LEU A 400 -3.50 -2.75 -11.67
CA LEU A 400 -4.81 -2.17 -11.98
C LEU A 400 -4.75 -1.02 -13.00
N GLY A 401 -3.55 -0.55 -13.36
CA GLY A 401 -3.38 0.62 -14.22
C GLY A 401 -3.82 1.93 -13.57
N MET A 402 -3.68 2.04 -12.24
CA MET A 402 -4.06 3.22 -11.45
C MET A 402 -2.82 3.91 -10.88
N VAL A 403 -2.89 5.23 -10.70
CA VAL A 403 -1.83 6.00 -10.02
C VAL A 403 -2.01 5.86 -8.50
N PRO A 404 -1.03 5.32 -7.76
CA PRO A 404 -1.11 5.24 -6.30
C PRO A 404 -0.91 6.62 -5.68
N VAL A 405 -1.72 6.95 -4.67
CA VAL A 405 -1.61 8.17 -3.87
C VAL A 405 -1.56 7.81 -2.39
N PHE A 406 -0.55 8.30 -1.67
CA PHE A 406 -0.48 8.15 -0.22
C PHE A 406 -1.00 9.39 0.48
N VAL A 407 -1.86 9.20 1.48
CA VAL A 407 -2.14 10.23 2.47
C VAL A 407 -1.15 10.01 3.61
N PHE A 408 -0.09 10.81 3.64
CA PHE A 408 0.94 10.74 4.68
C PHE A 408 0.49 11.59 5.86
N TYR A 409 0.12 10.93 6.96
CA TYR A 409 -0.62 11.55 8.06
C TYR A 409 -0.07 11.06 9.40
N ASN A 410 1.12 11.54 9.73
CA ASN A 410 1.89 11.05 10.88
C ASN A 410 2.04 12.08 11.98
N ILE A 411 1.76 13.37 11.77
CA ILE A 411 1.83 14.37 12.85
C ILE A 411 0.66 14.21 13.81
N ALA A 412 -0.56 13.97 13.32
CA ALA A 412 -1.71 13.77 14.19
C ALA A 412 -1.66 12.45 14.97
N ASP A 413 -0.94 11.45 14.43
CA ASP A 413 -0.81 10.12 15.03
C ASP A 413 -2.17 9.46 15.33
N GLY A 414 -2.45 9.10 16.59
CA GLY A 414 -3.73 8.62 17.09
C GLY A 414 -4.59 9.69 17.78
N GLY A 415 -4.24 10.98 17.70
CA GLY A 415 -4.94 12.06 18.38
C GLY A 415 -5.00 13.37 17.59
N GLU A 416 -6.03 13.53 16.76
CA GLU A 416 -6.25 14.71 15.90
C GLU A 416 -6.61 15.96 16.71
N SER A 417 -5.61 16.77 17.08
CA SER A 417 -5.85 18.00 17.82
C SER A 417 -4.65 18.97 17.77
N TYR A 418 -4.94 20.27 17.93
CA TYR A 418 -3.88 21.28 18.05
C TYR A 418 -2.83 20.97 19.12
N PRO A 419 -3.18 20.59 20.37
CA PRO A 419 -2.17 20.24 21.37
C PRO A 419 -1.29 19.05 20.98
N THR A 420 -1.87 17.99 20.40
CA THR A 420 -1.12 16.81 19.95
C THR A 420 -0.12 17.19 18.87
N ASP A 421 -0.60 17.84 17.82
CA ASP A 421 0.22 18.21 16.67
C ASP A 421 1.36 19.14 17.09
N LEU A 422 1.08 20.12 17.94
CA LEU A 422 2.07 21.05 18.45
C LEU A 422 3.14 20.32 19.28
N ALA A 423 2.73 19.37 20.13
CA ALA A 423 3.66 18.57 20.93
C ALA A 423 4.58 17.72 20.05
N HIS A 424 4.03 17.06 19.02
CA HIS A 424 4.81 16.23 18.10
C HIS A 424 5.83 17.03 17.29
N ILE A 425 5.45 18.18 16.74
CA ILE A 425 6.41 19.00 15.97
C ILE A 425 7.49 19.64 16.86
N GLN A 426 7.26 19.73 18.17
CA GLN A 426 8.22 20.24 19.14
C GLN A 426 9.08 19.14 19.79
N ASP A 427 8.73 17.88 19.62
CA ASP A 427 9.48 16.74 20.14
C ASP A 427 10.62 16.32 19.19
N ALA A 428 11.83 16.22 19.73
CA ALA A 428 13.01 15.89 18.94
C ALA A 428 13.01 14.44 18.42
N THR A 429 12.56 13.51 19.27
CA THR A 429 12.54 12.08 18.94
C THR A 429 11.51 11.81 17.86
N TYR A 430 10.32 12.39 18.02
CA TYR A 430 9.22 12.30 17.08
C TYR A 430 9.61 12.88 15.73
N MET A 431 10.14 14.11 15.69
CA MET A 431 10.54 14.72 14.42
C MET A 431 11.70 14.00 13.74
N GLY A 432 12.65 13.44 14.50
CA GLY A 432 13.70 12.59 13.96
C GLY A 432 13.16 11.32 13.29
N ALA A 433 12.14 10.69 13.88
CA ALA A 433 11.46 9.53 13.29
C ALA A 433 10.57 9.93 12.09
N TYR A 434 9.85 11.05 12.19
CA TYR A 434 8.99 11.61 11.15
C TYR A 434 9.74 11.79 9.83
N PHE A 435 10.90 12.47 9.85
CA PHE A 435 11.69 12.69 8.64
C PHE A 435 12.24 11.39 8.05
N LYS A 436 12.59 10.40 8.88
CA LYS A 436 13.02 9.07 8.41
C LYS A 436 11.87 8.31 7.76
N ASP A 437 10.67 8.39 8.32
CA ASP A 437 9.49 7.74 7.73
C ASP A 437 9.04 8.43 6.43
N TRP A 438 9.22 9.74 6.34
CA TRP A 438 9.00 10.46 5.08
C TRP A 438 9.96 10.01 3.98
N VAL A 439 11.26 9.96 4.29
CA VAL A 439 12.27 9.40 3.37
C VAL A 439 11.97 7.95 3.00
N ARG A 440 11.57 7.12 3.97
CA ARG A 440 11.24 5.72 3.74
C ARG A 440 10.07 5.57 2.77
N THR A 441 9.04 6.40 2.91
CA THR A 441 7.89 6.42 1.99
C THR A 441 8.34 6.74 0.55
N ILE A 442 9.22 7.74 0.37
CA ILE A 442 9.75 8.13 -0.95
C ILE A 442 10.66 7.03 -1.52
N ASP A 443 11.51 6.42 -0.71
CA ASP A 443 12.42 5.36 -1.15
C ASP A 443 11.64 4.10 -1.59
N ILE A 444 10.57 3.74 -0.87
CA ILE A 444 9.63 2.68 -1.29
C ILE A 444 8.98 3.02 -2.63
N ALA A 445 8.49 4.26 -2.79
CA ALA A 445 7.89 4.70 -4.05
C ALA A 445 8.88 4.61 -5.22
N ASN A 446 10.11 5.10 -5.03
CA ASN A 446 11.17 5.02 -6.04
C ASN A 446 11.51 3.56 -6.42
N ALA A 447 11.50 2.65 -5.44
CA ALA A 447 11.82 1.24 -5.66
C ALA A 447 10.69 0.47 -6.37
N GLU A 448 9.44 0.70 -5.96
CA GLU A 448 8.29 -0.09 -6.43
C GLU A 448 7.60 0.51 -7.66
N ALA A 449 7.46 1.84 -7.71
CA ALA A 449 6.86 2.54 -8.83
C ALA A 449 7.87 2.72 -9.98
N GLY A 450 9.14 2.97 -9.65
CA GLY A 450 10.20 3.21 -10.62
C GLY A 450 10.05 4.58 -11.28
N ASP A 451 9.59 4.60 -12.52
CA ASP A 451 9.32 5.80 -13.34
C ASP A 451 7.81 6.12 -13.46
N ASP A 452 6.93 5.34 -12.82
CA ASP A 452 5.49 5.65 -12.69
C ASP A 452 5.18 6.64 -11.56
N PRO A 453 4.31 7.64 -11.80
CA PRO A 453 4.01 8.69 -10.83
C PRO A 453 3.42 8.12 -9.53
N VAL A 454 3.76 8.74 -8.41
CA VAL A 454 3.20 8.46 -7.09
C VAL A 454 2.72 9.76 -6.46
N GLY A 455 1.47 9.76 -6.00
CA GLY A 455 0.84 10.91 -5.36
C GLY A 455 1.09 10.99 -3.86
N TYR A 456 1.13 12.21 -3.30
CA TYR A 456 1.15 12.41 -1.85
C TYR A 456 0.24 13.56 -1.41
N VAL A 457 -0.72 13.27 -0.53
CA VAL A 457 -1.44 14.27 0.27
C VAL A 457 -0.77 14.31 1.64
N ILE A 458 -0.25 15.47 2.03
CA ILE A 458 0.65 15.60 3.18
C ILE A 458 -0.08 16.26 4.35
N GLU A 459 0.03 15.61 5.51
CA GLU A 459 -0.45 16.02 6.83
C GLU A 459 -1.80 16.75 6.80
N PRO A 460 -2.88 16.02 6.47
CA PRO A 460 -4.24 16.49 6.70
C PRO A 460 -4.41 17.12 8.08
N ASP A 461 -5.25 18.15 8.18
CA ASP A 461 -5.69 18.85 9.39
C ASP A 461 -4.62 19.65 10.15
N PHE A 462 -3.35 19.26 10.04
CA PHE A 462 -2.23 19.80 10.80
C PHE A 462 -2.10 21.32 10.71
N ILE A 463 -1.93 21.86 9.51
CA ILE A 463 -1.79 23.31 9.32
C ILE A 463 -3.10 24.03 9.68
N GLY A 464 -4.25 23.37 9.49
CA GLY A 464 -5.56 23.90 9.86
C GLY A 464 -5.68 24.13 11.36
N TYR A 465 -5.24 23.17 12.18
CA TYR A 465 -5.18 23.32 13.63
C TYR A 465 -4.25 24.45 14.06
N MET A 466 -3.08 24.56 13.43
CA MET A 466 -2.13 25.64 13.71
C MET A 466 -2.75 27.02 13.40
N MET A 467 -3.40 27.17 12.24
CA MET A 467 -4.07 28.42 11.86
C MET A 467 -5.17 28.80 12.84
N GLN A 468 -6.03 27.84 13.18
CA GLN A 468 -7.23 28.11 13.97
C GLN A 468 -6.90 28.45 15.43
N ASN A 469 -5.88 27.81 16.01
CA ASN A 469 -5.72 27.76 17.47
C ASN A 469 -4.47 28.47 18.00
N SER A 470 -3.44 28.70 17.17
CA SER A 470 -2.17 29.27 17.68
C SER A 470 -2.23 30.77 17.93
N GLY A 471 -2.99 31.52 17.13
CA GLY A 471 -2.93 32.99 17.10
C GLY A 471 -1.59 33.54 16.55
N LEU A 472 -0.76 32.70 15.94
CA LEU A 472 0.59 33.03 15.48
C LEU A 472 0.74 32.84 13.95
N GLN A 473 1.71 33.51 13.34
CA GLN A 473 2.12 33.19 11.97
C GLN A 473 2.96 31.90 11.92
N PRO A 474 2.98 31.17 10.79
CA PRO A 474 3.76 29.93 10.67
C PRO A 474 5.26 30.08 11.00
N SER A 475 5.84 31.24 10.71
CA SER A 475 7.24 31.55 11.05
C SER A 475 7.50 31.74 12.55
N GLN A 476 6.46 31.78 13.38
CA GLN A 476 6.54 32.00 14.82
C GLN A 476 6.22 30.73 15.63
N ILE A 477 5.64 29.71 15.01
CA ILE A 477 5.32 28.43 15.65
C ILE A 477 6.57 27.56 15.64
N THR A 478 7.11 27.21 16.80
CA THR A 478 8.34 26.41 16.92
C THR A 478 8.12 24.97 16.45
N ALA A 479 9.04 24.46 15.63
CA ALA A 479 9.09 23.06 15.17
C ALA A 479 10.55 22.57 15.08
N ARG A 480 10.82 21.30 15.38
CA ARG A 480 12.17 20.70 15.45
C ARG A 480 12.71 20.26 14.08
N VAL A 481 12.91 21.23 13.19
CA VAL A 481 13.45 21.02 11.84
C VAL A 481 14.93 20.60 11.87
N ASP A 482 15.67 21.00 12.90
CA ASP A 482 17.03 20.56 13.20
C ASP A 482 17.18 19.04 13.22
N GLN A 483 16.11 18.31 13.52
CA GLN A 483 16.10 16.85 13.54
C GLN A 483 16.18 16.22 12.15
N ALA A 484 15.81 16.93 11.08
CA ALA A 484 16.08 16.46 9.72
C ALA A 484 17.59 16.33 9.46
N TYR A 485 18.39 17.25 10.01
CA TYR A 485 19.85 17.23 9.89
C TYR A 485 20.48 16.24 10.86
N ALA A 486 20.03 16.23 12.12
CA ALA A 486 20.53 15.29 13.13
C ALA A 486 20.25 13.82 12.74
N ALA A 487 19.13 13.55 12.07
CA ALA A 487 18.78 12.24 11.55
C ALA A 487 19.55 11.84 10.27
N GLY A 488 20.35 12.75 9.69
CA GLY A 488 21.07 12.53 8.43
C GLY A 488 20.17 12.54 7.18
N VAL A 489 18.91 12.99 7.30
CA VAL A 489 17.98 13.12 6.17
C VAL A 489 18.37 14.32 5.31
N LEU A 490 18.72 15.44 5.96
CA LEU A 490 19.35 16.61 5.37
C LEU A 490 20.79 16.74 5.87
N THR A 491 21.60 17.47 5.10
CA THR A 491 23.03 17.66 5.35
C THR A 491 23.38 19.15 5.41
N ALA A 492 24.58 19.49 5.86
CA ALA A 492 25.03 20.89 5.89
C ALA A 492 25.10 21.57 4.51
N SER A 493 25.17 20.78 3.42
CA SER A 493 25.12 21.31 2.05
C SER A 493 23.70 21.58 1.54
N ASP A 494 22.67 21.11 2.24
CA ASP A 494 21.28 21.40 1.89
C ASP A 494 20.87 22.81 2.39
N PRO A 495 19.82 23.42 1.83
CA PRO A 495 19.29 24.70 2.30
C PRO A 495 18.93 24.63 3.79
N GLN A 496 19.40 25.58 4.58
CA GLN A 496 19.13 25.62 6.01
C GLN A 496 17.73 26.16 6.29
N PHE A 497 16.93 25.37 7.01
CA PHE A 497 15.54 25.70 7.33
C PHE A 497 15.42 26.10 8.82
N PRO A 498 14.68 27.17 9.16
CA PRO A 498 14.51 27.59 10.53
C PRO A 498 13.65 26.59 11.32
N ASN A 499 13.84 26.51 12.64
CA ASN A 499 13.04 25.68 13.55
C ASN A 499 11.63 26.24 13.79
N THR A 500 10.84 26.28 12.72
CA THR A 500 9.49 26.85 12.69
C THR A 500 8.57 25.99 11.84
N LEU A 501 7.24 26.17 11.95
CA LEU A 501 6.27 25.50 11.07
C LEU A 501 6.56 25.77 9.59
N GLU A 502 6.89 27.02 9.24
CA GLU A 502 7.30 27.37 7.88
C GLU A 502 8.53 26.56 7.42
N GLY A 503 9.55 26.47 8.28
CA GLY A 503 10.75 25.70 8.00
C GLY A 503 10.49 24.20 7.87
N LEU A 504 9.57 23.66 8.68
CA LEU A 504 9.15 22.26 8.63
C LEU A 504 8.53 21.91 7.28
N VAL A 505 7.52 22.68 6.85
CA VAL A 505 6.83 22.47 5.56
C VAL A 505 7.81 22.60 4.39
N LYS A 506 8.69 23.60 4.42
CA LYS A 506 9.74 23.78 3.40
C LYS A 506 10.74 22.62 3.37
N ALA A 507 11.16 22.11 4.52
CA ALA A 507 12.05 20.95 4.61
C ALA A 507 11.39 19.69 4.04
N VAL A 508 10.13 19.41 4.39
CA VAL A 508 9.35 18.29 3.85
C VAL A 508 9.24 18.36 2.33
N ASN A 509 8.92 19.54 1.79
CA ASN A 509 8.82 19.74 0.34
C ASN A 509 10.18 19.56 -0.35
N TYR A 510 11.26 20.12 0.21
CA TYR A 510 12.60 19.98 -0.35
C TYR A 510 13.07 18.52 -0.34
N ILE A 511 12.74 17.73 0.70
CA ILE A 511 13.07 16.30 0.74
C ILE A 511 12.42 15.55 -0.42
N VAL A 512 11.15 15.85 -0.76
CA VAL A 512 10.49 15.25 -1.94
C VAL A 512 11.22 15.66 -3.22
N GLN A 513 11.46 16.96 -3.42
CA GLN A 513 12.11 17.49 -4.61
C GLN A 513 13.51 16.88 -4.83
N LYS A 514 14.27 16.70 -3.74
CA LYS A 514 15.62 16.16 -3.77
C LYS A 514 15.65 14.65 -4.06
N ARG A 515 14.68 13.89 -3.54
CA ARG A 515 14.76 12.42 -3.50
C ARG A 515 13.81 11.70 -4.44
N SER A 516 12.64 12.26 -4.72
CA SER A 516 11.65 11.59 -5.55
C SER A 516 12.00 11.71 -7.03
N ARG A 517 11.68 10.67 -7.80
CA ARG A 517 11.84 10.66 -9.26
C ARG A 517 10.66 11.27 -10.00
N ASN A 518 9.46 11.16 -9.44
CA ASN A 518 8.20 11.41 -10.13
C ASN A 518 7.01 11.63 -9.17
N ALA A 519 7.29 12.20 -8.00
CA ALA A 519 6.24 12.58 -7.06
C ALA A 519 5.30 13.64 -7.64
N TRP A 520 4.03 13.47 -7.37
CA TRP A 520 3.00 14.49 -7.48
C TRP A 520 2.43 14.75 -6.09
N TYR A 521 2.73 15.89 -5.48
CA TYR A 521 2.44 16.07 -4.04
C TYR A 521 1.81 17.43 -3.72
N GLY A 522 1.08 17.46 -2.62
CA GLY A 522 0.40 18.65 -2.15
C GLY A 522 0.03 18.57 -0.67
N TRP A 523 -0.19 19.73 -0.08
CA TRP A 523 -0.65 19.85 1.31
C TRP A 523 -2.16 20.01 1.33
N GLN A 524 -2.79 19.46 2.35
CA GLN A 524 -4.23 19.60 2.54
C GLN A 524 -4.59 20.89 3.26
N ILE A 525 -5.72 21.48 2.85
CA ILE A 525 -6.29 22.73 3.35
C ILE A 525 -7.70 22.47 3.89
N ASN A 526 -7.96 23.00 5.08
CA ASN A 526 -9.23 22.86 5.77
C ASN A 526 -10.13 24.07 5.58
N ILE A 527 -11.40 23.82 5.29
CA ILE A 527 -12.44 24.85 5.24
C ILE A 527 -12.76 25.47 6.62
N TRP A 528 -12.48 24.75 7.72
CA TRP A 528 -12.73 25.17 9.10
C TRP A 528 -11.57 25.93 9.75
N SER A 529 -10.42 26.05 9.06
CA SER A 529 -9.19 26.62 9.61
C SER A 529 -9.30 28.09 9.99
N ASP A 530 -10.17 28.86 9.31
CA ASP A 530 -10.34 30.29 9.59
C ASP A 530 -11.35 30.56 10.71
N ALA A 531 -10.83 30.83 11.91
CA ALA A 531 -11.61 31.28 13.06
C ALA A 531 -12.32 32.65 12.82
N GLN A 532 -11.91 33.43 11.81
CA GLN A 532 -12.50 34.73 11.47
C GLN A 532 -13.50 34.64 10.30
N SER A 533 -13.89 33.43 9.89
CA SER A 533 -14.77 33.19 8.76
C SER A 533 -16.16 33.81 8.92
N GLY A 534 -16.60 34.04 10.17
CA GLY A 534 -17.95 34.51 10.50
C GLY A 534 -19.03 33.45 10.29
N ALA A 535 -18.62 32.19 10.08
CA ALA A 535 -19.52 31.04 9.98
C ALA A 535 -20.20 30.76 11.32
N SER A 536 -21.47 30.37 11.27
CA SER A 536 -22.17 29.82 12.43
C SER A 536 -21.65 28.40 12.76
N THR A 537 -22.25 27.76 13.76
CA THR A 537 -21.99 26.34 14.07
C THR A 537 -22.42 25.38 12.94
N ASN A 538 -23.17 25.85 11.94
CA ASN A 538 -23.53 25.09 10.74
C ASN A 538 -22.38 24.98 9.73
N GLY A 539 -21.35 25.83 9.86
CA GLY A 539 -20.19 25.83 8.98
C GLY A 539 -20.29 26.82 7.81
N LEU A 540 -19.15 27.11 7.20
CA LEU A 540 -19.02 28.24 6.26
C LEU A 540 -19.88 28.10 5.00
N MET A 541 -20.15 26.89 4.51
CA MET A 541 -20.95 26.71 3.30
C MET A 541 -22.43 27.05 3.50
N HIS A 542 -22.90 27.08 4.75
CA HIS A 542 -24.26 27.47 5.13
C HIS A 542 -24.44 28.97 5.31
N ILE A 543 -23.37 29.77 5.21
CA ILE A 543 -23.46 31.23 5.42
C ILE A 543 -24.38 31.93 4.42
N THR A 544 -24.64 31.30 3.28
CA THR A 544 -25.57 31.76 2.24
C THR A 544 -27.01 31.32 2.46
N ASP A 545 -27.30 30.49 3.46
CA ASP A 545 -28.67 30.11 3.78
C ASP A 545 -29.48 31.34 4.14
N THR A 546 -30.77 31.34 3.79
CA THR A 546 -31.70 32.42 4.12
C THR A 546 -31.80 32.66 5.63
N ALA A 547 -31.60 31.61 6.42
CA ALA A 547 -31.57 31.70 7.89
C ALA A 547 -30.26 32.29 8.45
N GLU A 548 -29.21 32.42 7.62
CA GLU A 548 -27.93 33.06 7.99
C GLU A 548 -27.81 34.46 7.37
N LYS A 549 -27.04 34.62 6.28
CA LYS A 549 -26.86 35.91 5.60
C LYS A 549 -27.59 35.97 4.25
N GLY A 550 -28.09 34.86 3.74
CA GLY A 550 -28.61 34.75 2.37
C GLY A 550 -27.52 34.78 1.30
N TRP A 551 -27.86 34.33 0.09
CA TRP A 551 -26.91 34.08 -1.00
C TRP A 551 -25.98 35.26 -1.31
N ALA A 552 -26.54 36.42 -1.65
CA ALA A 552 -25.76 37.57 -2.09
C ALA A 552 -24.83 38.13 -0.99
N ALA A 553 -25.29 38.19 0.26
CA ALA A 553 -24.50 38.76 1.36
C ALA A 553 -23.56 37.74 2.03
N GLY A 554 -23.83 36.43 1.91
CA GLY A 554 -22.97 35.37 2.42
C GLY A 554 -21.72 35.12 1.56
N ARG A 555 -21.85 35.17 0.22
CA ARG A 555 -20.74 34.85 -0.71
C ARG A 555 -19.44 35.65 -0.47
N PRO A 556 -19.45 36.96 -0.14
CA PRO A 556 -18.24 37.69 0.21
C PRO A 556 -17.48 37.12 1.41
N TYR A 557 -18.17 36.56 2.41
CA TYR A 557 -17.52 35.95 3.58
C TYR A 557 -16.76 34.67 3.21
N ILE A 558 -17.33 33.86 2.30
CA ILE A 558 -16.69 32.65 1.77
C ILE A 558 -15.37 33.01 1.09
N ALA A 559 -15.38 34.01 0.18
CA ALA A 559 -14.19 34.45 -0.52
C ALA A 559 -13.14 35.08 0.43
N ALA A 560 -13.58 35.89 1.40
CA ALA A 560 -12.68 36.50 2.37
C ALA A 560 -11.98 35.45 3.26
N SER A 561 -12.73 34.43 3.69
CA SER A 561 -12.18 33.28 4.43
C SER A 561 -11.16 32.52 3.58
N ALA A 562 -11.53 32.15 2.34
CA ALA A 562 -10.62 31.46 1.42
C ALA A 562 -9.32 32.23 1.18
N GLN A 563 -9.39 33.56 1.06
CA GLN A 563 -8.20 34.40 0.86
C GLN A 563 -7.29 34.41 2.11
N ARG A 564 -7.86 34.49 3.32
CA ARG A 564 -7.08 34.42 4.56
C ARG A 564 -6.40 33.07 4.73
N VAL A 565 -7.13 31.98 4.44
CA VAL A 565 -6.60 30.62 4.45
C VAL A 565 -5.48 30.47 3.43
N ALA A 566 -5.68 30.92 2.19
CA ALA A 566 -4.63 30.91 1.17
C ALA A 566 -3.37 31.65 1.63
N ASN A 567 -3.52 32.84 2.20
CA ASN A 567 -2.39 33.64 2.69
C ASN A 567 -1.62 32.90 3.79
N TYR A 568 -2.33 32.34 4.78
CA TYR A 568 -1.71 31.63 5.90
C TYR A 568 -0.96 30.37 5.44
N TYR A 569 -1.61 29.54 4.63
CA TYR A 569 -1.00 28.31 4.12
C TYR A 569 0.18 28.61 3.18
N ASN A 570 0.09 29.65 2.35
CA ASN A 570 1.21 30.08 1.52
C ASN A 570 2.39 30.58 2.38
N ALA A 571 2.12 31.31 3.47
CA ALA A 571 3.13 31.72 4.44
C ALA A 571 3.76 30.53 5.16
N ALA A 572 3.01 29.44 5.39
CA ALA A 572 3.57 28.18 5.87
C ALA A 572 4.48 27.50 4.84
N GLY A 573 4.44 27.91 3.57
CA GLY A 573 5.37 27.44 2.54
C GLY A 573 4.85 26.26 1.71
N ILE A 574 3.54 25.96 1.72
CA ILE A 574 2.99 24.78 1.03
C ILE A 574 3.22 24.78 -0.49
N THR A 575 3.51 25.93 -1.10
CA THR A 575 3.74 26.08 -2.54
C THR A 575 5.22 25.95 -2.94
N SER A 576 6.12 25.79 -1.96
CA SER A 576 7.57 25.76 -2.14
C SER A 576 8.09 24.46 -2.77
N TYR A 577 9.31 24.52 -3.32
CA TYR A 577 10.09 23.37 -3.81
C TYR A 577 9.40 22.43 -4.79
N GLY A 578 8.43 22.91 -5.57
CA GLY A 578 7.78 22.10 -6.61
C GLY A 578 6.53 21.34 -6.15
N ALA A 579 5.96 21.69 -4.98
CA ALA A 579 4.64 21.21 -4.59
C ALA A 579 3.63 21.42 -5.72
N SER A 580 2.98 20.33 -6.11
CA SER A 580 2.29 20.20 -7.39
C SER A 580 0.84 20.64 -7.34
N PHE A 581 0.17 20.45 -6.20
CA PHE A 581 -1.24 20.78 -6.01
C PHE A 581 -1.51 21.25 -4.57
N ILE A 582 -2.72 21.77 -4.35
CA ILE A 582 -3.31 21.92 -3.02
C ILE A 582 -4.47 20.93 -2.89
N SER A 583 -4.53 20.24 -1.75
CA SER A 583 -5.61 19.31 -1.46
C SER A 583 -6.68 20.05 -0.65
N PHE A 584 -7.95 19.80 -0.92
CA PHE A 584 -9.04 20.48 -0.21
C PHE A 584 -10.09 19.52 0.30
N ASP A 585 -10.35 19.61 1.60
CA ASP A 585 -11.15 18.64 2.35
C ASP A 585 -12.61 19.03 2.54
N LYS A 586 -13.45 17.99 2.55
CA LYS A 586 -14.89 18.02 2.78
C LYS A 586 -15.27 17.18 4.02
N TYR A 587 -14.33 16.94 4.93
CA TYR A 587 -14.49 16.26 6.22
C TYR A 587 -14.67 14.74 6.12
N GLY A 588 -14.55 14.13 4.94
CA GLY A 588 -14.84 12.71 4.73
C GLY A 588 -16.27 12.28 5.10
N TYR A 589 -17.17 13.25 5.30
CA TYR A 589 -18.53 13.08 5.81
C TYR A 589 -19.49 14.07 5.14
N ASP A 590 -20.61 13.57 4.62
CA ASP A 590 -21.61 14.36 3.91
C ASP A 590 -23.00 13.72 3.97
N GLY A 591 -23.24 12.86 4.97
CA GLY A 591 -24.50 12.18 5.16
C GLY A 591 -25.16 12.55 6.48
N GLY A 592 -26.47 12.68 6.49
CA GLY A 592 -27.21 13.28 7.60
C GLY A 592 -27.69 12.34 8.71
N ALA A 593 -26.98 11.24 8.98
CA ALA A 593 -27.36 10.33 10.06
C ALA A 593 -26.97 10.83 11.47
N ALA A 594 -27.84 10.55 12.45
CA ALA A 594 -27.67 10.75 13.90
C ALA A 594 -27.31 12.19 14.38
N GLY A 595 -28.10 13.19 13.98
CA GLY A 595 -28.08 14.52 14.62
C GLY A 595 -27.06 15.52 14.07
N ASN A 596 -26.47 15.24 12.90
CA ASN A 596 -25.42 16.06 12.29
C ASN A 596 -25.77 16.55 10.87
N ALA A 597 -27.05 16.81 10.64
CA ALA A 597 -27.63 17.15 9.33
C ALA A 597 -26.95 18.33 8.61
N LYS A 598 -26.28 19.22 9.36
CA LYS A 598 -25.50 20.36 8.84
C LYS A 598 -24.33 19.97 7.90
N TRP A 599 -23.90 18.72 7.85
CA TRP A 599 -22.79 18.33 6.97
C TRP A 599 -23.23 17.86 5.59
N GLN A 600 -24.53 17.59 5.41
CA GLN A 600 -25.07 17.13 4.15
C GLN A 600 -25.45 18.31 3.27
N PHE A 601 -24.74 18.47 2.15
CA PHE A 601 -24.85 19.64 1.30
C PHE A 601 -25.97 19.50 0.25
N ASN A 602 -26.76 20.56 0.05
CA ASN A 602 -27.55 20.69 -1.18
C ASN A 602 -26.65 21.26 -2.30
N ALA A 603 -27.21 21.42 -3.51
CA ALA A 603 -26.46 21.93 -4.65
C ALA A 603 -25.87 23.33 -4.44
N ASP A 604 -26.56 24.23 -3.73
CA ASP A 604 -26.06 25.57 -3.41
C ASP A 604 -24.83 25.53 -2.49
N HIS A 605 -24.80 24.65 -1.50
CA HIS A 605 -23.63 24.45 -0.63
C HIS A 605 -22.43 23.89 -1.40
N TRP A 606 -22.66 22.99 -2.37
CA TRP A 606 -21.61 22.52 -3.27
C TRP A 606 -21.11 23.61 -4.22
N ASN A 607 -22.01 24.47 -4.71
CA ASN A 607 -21.64 25.65 -5.49
C ASN A 607 -20.76 26.62 -4.68
N ASN A 608 -21.06 26.81 -3.39
CA ASN A 608 -20.20 27.54 -2.46
C ASN A 608 -18.85 26.87 -2.21
N TYR A 609 -18.84 25.54 -2.11
CA TYR A 609 -17.62 24.75 -1.94
C TYR A 609 -16.68 24.93 -3.14
N LEU A 610 -17.20 24.83 -4.37
CA LEU A 610 -16.42 25.10 -5.58
C LEU A 610 -16.00 26.57 -5.70
N TYR A 611 -16.79 27.52 -5.22
CA TYR A 611 -16.41 28.93 -5.17
C TYR A 611 -15.25 29.19 -4.20
N TYR A 612 -15.27 28.56 -3.03
CA TYR A 612 -14.15 28.60 -2.08
C TYR A 612 -12.88 28.00 -2.69
N VAL A 613 -13.01 26.83 -3.32
CA VAL A 613 -11.93 26.13 -4.04
C VAL A 613 -11.33 27.01 -5.15
N GLN A 614 -12.18 27.63 -5.97
CA GLN A 614 -11.74 28.52 -7.04
C GLN A 614 -10.96 29.72 -6.50
N THR A 615 -11.39 30.25 -5.35
CA THR A 615 -10.69 31.36 -4.69
C THR A 615 -9.30 30.92 -4.20
N LEU A 616 -9.19 29.73 -3.59
CA LEU A 616 -7.89 29.14 -3.22
C LEU A 616 -6.99 28.92 -4.45
N ASN A 617 -7.53 28.33 -5.51
CA ASN A 617 -6.80 28.11 -6.77
C ASN A 617 -6.26 29.41 -7.35
N THR A 618 -7.07 30.46 -7.38
CA THR A 618 -6.69 31.78 -7.89
C THR A 618 -5.59 32.41 -7.04
N ALA A 619 -5.72 32.33 -5.71
CA ALA A 619 -4.76 32.92 -4.78
C ALA A 619 -3.41 32.18 -4.77
N LEU A 620 -3.44 30.85 -4.80
CA LEU A 620 -2.24 30.00 -4.66
C LEU A 620 -1.62 29.61 -6.00
N LYS A 621 -2.36 29.75 -7.10
CA LYS A 621 -1.96 29.34 -8.46
C LYS A 621 -1.51 27.89 -8.54
N LYS A 622 -2.23 27.02 -7.84
CA LYS A 622 -1.99 25.57 -7.81
C LYS A 622 -3.24 24.82 -8.23
N PRO A 623 -3.10 23.75 -9.05
CA PRO A 623 -4.16 22.78 -9.26
C PRO A 623 -4.75 22.31 -7.92
N VAL A 624 -6.04 22.00 -7.93
CA VAL A 624 -6.75 21.53 -6.73
C VAL A 624 -7.08 20.05 -6.85
N VAL A 625 -6.80 19.31 -5.79
CA VAL A 625 -7.29 17.95 -5.58
C VAL A 625 -8.37 18.01 -4.51
N LEU A 626 -9.59 17.60 -4.85
CA LEU A 626 -10.65 17.46 -3.86
C LEU A 626 -10.48 16.14 -3.13
N TRP A 627 -10.18 16.23 -1.84
CA TRP A 627 -9.95 15.12 -0.93
C TRP A 627 -10.16 15.63 0.50
N GLN A 628 -10.97 15.00 1.35
CA GLN A 628 -11.64 13.72 1.15
C GLN A 628 -13.11 13.90 0.81
N LEU A 629 -13.51 13.43 -0.39
CA LEU A 629 -14.92 13.42 -0.77
C LEU A 629 -15.60 12.15 -0.26
N PRO A 630 -16.80 12.23 0.33
CA PRO A 630 -17.62 11.09 0.70
C PRO A 630 -17.98 10.25 -0.55
N ALA A 631 -18.16 8.94 -0.39
CA ALA A 631 -18.78 8.12 -1.43
C ALA A 631 -20.22 7.77 -1.01
N GLY A 632 -21.11 7.44 -1.95
CA GLY A 632 -22.54 7.24 -1.69
C GLY A 632 -23.41 7.94 -2.73
N HIS A 633 -24.71 8.08 -2.42
CA HIS A 633 -25.66 8.81 -3.28
C HIS A 633 -26.83 9.39 -2.49
N VAL A 634 -27.52 10.36 -3.08
CA VAL A 634 -28.84 10.82 -2.62
C VAL A 634 -29.88 9.73 -2.84
N ASN A 635 -30.64 9.40 -1.81
CA ASN A 635 -31.64 8.33 -1.85
C ASN A 635 -32.72 8.59 -2.90
N GLY A 636 -33.30 7.50 -3.42
CA GLY A 636 -34.38 7.56 -4.41
C GLY A 636 -33.89 7.79 -5.84
N SER A 637 -32.63 7.47 -6.15
CA SER A 637 -32.12 7.47 -7.53
C SER A 637 -33.09 6.73 -8.47
N VAL A 638 -33.43 7.37 -9.59
CA VAL A 638 -34.38 6.81 -10.59
C VAL A 638 -33.68 5.77 -11.50
N GLY A 639 -32.34 5.68 -11.43
CA GLY A 639 -31.58 4.69 -12.17
C GLY A 639 -31.76 3.26 -11.63
N THR A 640 -31.52 2.27 -12.49
CA THR A 640 -31.42 0.87 -12.08
C THR A 640 -29.97 0.44 -11.91
N ASN A 641 -29.75 -0.44 -10.94
CA ASN A 641 -28.48 -1.11 -10.71
C ASN A 641 -28.22 -2.11 -11.85
N PRO A 642 -27.17 -1.92 -12.68
CA PRO A 642 -26.87 -2.80 -13.80
C PRO A 642 -26.53 -4.24 -13.41
N ALA A 643 -26.14 -4.50 -12.16
CA ALA A 643 -25.82 -5.84 -11.69
C ALA A 643 -27.06 -6.68 -11.37
N THR A 644 -28.16 -6.05 -10.96
CA THR A 644 -29.37 -6.72 -10.48
C THR A 644 -30.61 -6.45 -11.35
N GLY A 645 -30.60 -5.37 -12.13
CA GLY A 645 -31.76 -4.87 -12.88
C GLY A 645 -32.82 -4.16 -12.02
N ALA A 646 -32.65 -4.12 -10.70
CA ALA A 646 -33.54 -3.45 -9.76
C ALA A 646 -33.16 -1.97 -9.55
N PRO A 647 -34.02 -1.12 -8.96
CA PRO A 647 -33.60 0.18 -8.44
C PRO A 647 -32.43 0.03 -7.45
N PHE A 648 -31.57 1.05 -7.36
CA PHE A 648 -30.51 1.07 -6.36
C PHE A 648 -31.09 1.02 -4.93
N ALA A 649 -30.42 0.29 -4.05
CA ALA A 649 -30.86 0.15 -2.67
C ALA A 649 -30.86 1.50 -1.92
N THR A 650 -31.87 1.70 -1.08
CA THR A 650 -31.94 2.87 -0.19
C THR A 650 -30.92 2.73 0.94
N LEU A 651 -30.10 3.77 1.12
CA LEU A 651 -29.17 3.92 2.24
C LEU A 651 -29.96 4.20 3.51
N THR A 652 -29.74 3.41 4.56
CA THR A 652 -30.60 3.36 5.76
C THR A 652 -30.41 4.53 6.71
N ASN A 653 -29.27 5.23 6.63
CA ASN A 653 -28.88 6.29 7.55
C ASN A 653 -28.84 5.86 9.03
N ALA A 654 -28.72 4.56 9.31
CA ALA A 654 -28.88 4.01 10.66
C ALA A 654 -27.57 3.53 11.30
N SER A 655 -26.52 3.32 10.51
CA SER A 655 -25.22 2.83 10.97
C SER A 655 -24.10 3.42 10.14
N SER A 656 -22.89 3.47 10.70
CA SER A 656 -21.70 3.90 9.97
C SER A 656 -21.59 3.15 8.64
N ARG A 657 -21.16 3.86 7.60
CA ARG A 657 -21.04 3.39 6.22
C ARG A 657 -22.34 3.14 5.47
N HIS A 658 -23.47 3.61 5.96
CA HIS A 658 -24.76 3.52 5.25
C HIS A 658 -25.45 4.88 5.17
N TYR A 659 -24.65 5.94 5.02
CA TYR A 659 -25.12 7.32 5.06
C TYR A 659 -25.32 7.89 3.65
N GLU A 660 -26.45 8.53 3.46
CA GLU A 660 -26.80 9.20 2.22
C GLU A 660 -25.86 10.38 1.96
N ASP A 661 -24.94 10.23 1.02
CA ASP A 661 -23.92 11.24 0.70
C ASP A 661 -24.25 11.94 -0.62
N THR A 662 -24.07 13.26 -0.69
CA THR A 662 -24.52 14.11 -1.81
C THR A 662 -23.43 14.43 -2.83
N ALA A 663 -22.14 14.34 -2.44
CA ALA A 663 -21.03 14.71 -3.32
C ALA A 663 -21.05 13.96 -4.66
N PRO A 664 -21.18 12.62 -4.70
CA PRO A 664 -21.18 11.90 -5.96
C PRO A 664 -22.39 12.27 -6.84
N THR A 665 -23.58 12.47 -6.24
CA THR A 665 -24.78 12.95 -6.95
C THR A 665 -24.55 14.33 -7.55
N TYR A 666 -23.90 15.26 -6.84
CA TYR A 666 -23.58 16.58 -7.37
C TYR A 666 -22.56 16.54 -8.51
N PHE A 667 -21.46 15.80 -8.35
CA PHE A 667 -20.39 15.77 -9.35
C PHE A 667 -20.75 14.95 -10.58
N PHE A 668 -21.25 13.71 -10.41
CA PHE A 668 -21.62 12.85 -11.55
C PHE A 668 -23.00 13.17 -12.12
N GLY A 669 -23.85 13.87 -11.35
CA GLY A 669 -25.23 14.13 -11.69
C GLY A 669 -26.15 12.93 -11.42
N ASP A 670 -27.39 13.22 -11.05
CA ASP A 670 -28.44 12.23 -10.94
C ASP A 670 -29.85 12.82 -11.03
N THR A 671 -30.81 11.97 -11.37
CA THR A 671 -32.24 12.23 -11.16
C THR A 671 -32.74 11.31 -10.06
N PHE A 672 -33.36 11.88 -9.04
CA PHE A 672 -33.83 11.16 -7.87
C PHE A 672 -35.22 11.64 -7.44
N THR A 673 -35.95 10.74 -6.80
CA THR A 673 -37.22 11.01 -6.13
C THR A 673 -36.92 11.27 -4.66
N ALA A 674 -36.83 12.54 -4.28
CA ALA A 674 -36.56 12.93 -2.91
C ALA A 674 -37.72 12.52 -2.01
N THR A 675 -37.52 11.45 -1.24
CA THR A 675 -38.35 11.08 -0.10
C THR A 675 -37.65 11.56 1.18
N PRO A 676 -38.38 11.99 2.23
CA PRO A 676 -37.73 12.40 3.48
C PRO A 676 -37.05 11.21 4.16
N SER A 677 -35.76 11.01 3.89
CA SER A 677 -34.85 10.13 4.60
C SER A 677 -34.11 10.90 5.70
N ILE A 678 -33.66 12.11 5.38
CA ILE A 678 -33.03 13.09 6.29
C ILE A 678 -33.66 14.47 6.07
N PHE A 679 -33.64 14.99 4.84
CA PHE A 679 -34.22 16.28 4.49
C PHE A 679 -35.44 16.16 3.59
N ALA A 680 -36.33 17.16 3.67
CA ALA A 680 -37.45 17.27 2.75
C ALA A 680 -36.98 17.65 1.33
N ALA A 681 -37.77 17.30 0.31
CA ALA A 681 -37.51 17.67 -1.09
C ALA A 681 -37.27 19.19 -1.29
N SER A 682 -37.84 20.05 -0.44
CA SER A 682 -37.59 21.50 -0.47
C SER A 682 -36.11 21.86 -0.26
N TYR A 683 -35.37 21.07 0.52
CA TYR A 683 -33.94 21.29 0.76
C TYR A 683 -33.12 20.97 -0.50
N TYR A 684 -33.31 19.78 -1.07
CA TYR A 684 -32.55 19.31 -2.24
C TYR A 684 -32.86 20.08 -3.53
N LYS A 685 -34.02 20.73 -3.62
CA LYS A 685 -34.38 21.59 -4.76
C LYS A 685 -33.98 23.06 -4.59
N THR A 686 -33.34 23.43 -3.48
CA THR A 686 -32.85 24.80 -3.26
C THR A 686 -31.87 25.17 -4.37
N ASN A 687 -32.05 26.36 -4.95
CA ASN A 687 -31.27 26.85 -6.08
C ASN A 687 -31.18 28.39 -6.08
N ALA A 688 -30.75 28.97 -4.95
CA ALA A 688 -30.46 30.38 -4.84
C ALA A 688 -29.26 30.80 -5.73
N ALA A 689 -28.40 29.83 -6.13
CA ALA A 689 -27.35 30.04 -7.11
C ALA A 689 -27.86 30.40 -8.52
N GLY A 690 -29.10 30.02 -8.86
CA GLY A 690 -29.61 30.11 -10.23
C GLY A 690 -28.94 29.12 -11.16
N ASP A 691 -28.54 27.96 -10.64
CA ASP A 691 -27.88 26.88 -11.37
C ASP A 691 -28.86 26.19 -12.32
N PRO A 692 -28.68 26.26 -13.65
CA PRO A 692 -29.60 25.66 -14.61
C PRO A 692 -29.58 24.12 -14.57
N LYS A 693 -28.59 23.50 -13.92
CA LYS A 693 -28.48 22.04 -13.78
C LYS A 693 -29.32 21.50 -12.62
N VAL A 694 -29.82 22.37 -11.76
CA VAL A 694 -30.70 22.00 -10.63
C VAL A 694 -32.14 22.27 -11.05
N THR A 695 -32.87 21.21 -11.39
CA THR A 695 -34.28 21.28 -11.82
C THR A 695 -35.16 20.38 -10.95
N SER A 696 -36.45 20.70 -10.86
CA SER A 696 -37.38 19.88 -10.09
C SER A 696 -38.80 19.91 -10.65
N ASN A 697 -39.52 18.80 -10.49
CA ASN A 697 -40.96 18.67 -10.67
C ASN A 697 -41.53 17.94 -9.44
N GLY A 698 -42.05 18.71 -8.47
CA GLY A 698 -42.48 18.14 -7.19
C GLY A 698 -41.30 17.56 -6.39
N THR A 699 -41.35 16.27 -6.09
CA THR A 699 -40.29 15.51 -5.41
C THR A 699 -39.27 14.89 -6.38
N GLN A 700 -39.50 14.95 -7.68
CA GLN A 700 -38.53 14.53 -8.68
C GLN A 700 -37.53 15.66 -8.93
N ILE A 701 -36.29 15.45 -8.52
CA ILE A 701 -35.21 16.44 -8.58
C ILE A 701 -34.11 15.90 -9.49
N THR A 702 -33.54 16.77 -10.31
CA THR A 702 -32.37 16.46 -11.11
C THR A 702 -31.27 17.44 -10.79
N TRP A 703 -30.10 16.90 -10.49
CA TRP A 703 -28.82 17.62 -10.50
C TRP A 703 -28.03 17.11 -11.71
N GLY A 704 -27.71 18.01 -12.65
CA GLY A 704 -26.76 17.69 -13.72
C GLY A 704 -25.35 17.45 -13.18
N SER A 705 -24.44 16.95 -14.03
CA SER A 705 -23.02 16.80 -13.64
C SER A 705 -22.32 18.15 -13.47
N HIS A 706 -21.56 18.31 -12.39
CA HIS A 706 -20.77 19.50 -12.08
C HIS A 706 -19.25 19.31 -12.26
N LEU A 707 -18.82 18.30 -13.01
CA LEU A 707 -17.38 18.06 -13.26
C LEU A 707 -16.72 19.17 -14.08
N GLN A 708 -17.49 19.85 -14.95
CA GLN A 708 -16.99 21.01 -15.70
C GLN A 708 -16.80 22.22 -14.79
N GLU A 709 -17.69 22.45 -13.84
CA GLU A 709 -17.60 23.50 -12.82
C GLU A 709 -16.43 23.22 -11.87
N ALA A 710 -16.20 21.95 -11.51
CA ALA A 710 -15.02 21.55 -10.75
C ALA A 710 -13.73 21.92 -11.52
N LYS A 711 -13.64 21.58 -12.81
CA LYS A 711 -12.51 22.02 -13.66
C LYS A 711 -12.36 23.55 -13.66
N ASN A 712 -13.45 24.29 -13.80
CA ASN A 712 -13.42 25.77 -13.82
C ASN A 712 -12.97 26.36 -12.48
N ALA A 713 -13.14 25.63 -11.38
CA ALA A 713 -12.61 25.97 -10.07
C ALA A 713 -11.12 25.59 -9.89
N GLY A 714 -10.48 25.04 -10.93
CA GLY A 714 -9.08 24.59 -10.90
C GLY A 714 -8.88 23.16 -10.39
N VAL A 715 -9.96 22.38 -10.25
CA VAL A 715 -9.90 20.98 -9.82
C VAL A 715 -9.35 20.12 -10.94
N VAL A 716 -8.34 19.31 -10.61
CA VAL A 716 -7.75 18.31 -11.52
C VAL A 716 -8.08 16.88 -11.11
N SER A 717 -8.47 16.65 -9.86
CA SER A 717 -8.81 15.31 -9.35
C SER A 717 -9.87 15.38 -8.26
N LEU A 718 -10.78 14.41 -8.26
CA LEU A 718 -11.77 14.15 -7.20
C LEU A 718 -11.51 12.78 -6.58
N MET A 719 -11.17 12.75 -5.29
CA MET A 719 -10.81 11.54 -4.57
C MET A 719 -11.88 11.19 -3.54
N PHE A 720 -12.62 10.10 -3.81
CA PHE A 720 -13.81 9.68 -3.08
C PHE A 720 -13.55 8.60 -2.01
N GLY A 721 -14.51 8.43 -1.12
CA GLY A 721 -14.59 7.35 -0.14
C GLY A 721 -14.13 7.77 1.26
N ALA A 722 -14.53 6.97 2.24
CA ALA A 722 -14.51 7.34 3.65
C ALA A 722 -13.10 7.22 4.28
N GLY A 723 -12.68 8.24 5.03
CA GLY A 723 -11.42 8.27 5.80
C GLY A 723 -11.69 8.30 7.28
N VAL A 724 -12.87 8.76 7.65
CA VAL A 724 -13.58 8.37 8.87
C VAL A 724 -14.51 7.21 8.52
N GLY A 725 -14.61 6.18 9.37
CA GLY A 725 -15.30 4.92 9.07
C GLY A 725 -16.83 5.01 8.90
N ASP A 726 -17.36 6.20 8.60
CA ASP A 726 -18.77 6.58 8.69
C ASP A 726 -19.43 6.91 7.33
N SER A 727 -18.73 7.47 6.34
CA SER A 727 -19.30 7.66 4.98
C SER A 727 -19.49 6.31 4.27
N THR A 728 -20.42 6.24 3.31
CA THR A 728 -20.78 5.00 2.62
C THR A 728 -19.56 4.31 2.01
N ASP A 729 -19.48 3.00 2.23
CA ASP A 729 -18.40 2.15 1.74
C ASP A 729 -18.66 1.72 0.28
N ASN A 730 -17.99 2.40 -0.63
CA ASN A 730 -18.12 2.19 -2.07
C ASN A 730 -17.24 1.07 -2.62
N ILE A 731 -16.32 0.51 -1.83
CA ILE A 731 -15.35 -0.47 -2.34
C ILE A 731 -15.17 -1.71 -1.47
N GLY A 732 -15.67 -1.72 -0.24
CA GLY A 732 -15.58 -2.84 0.70
C GLY A 732 -14.31 -2.82 1.56
N LEU A 733 -13.99 -1.64 2.10
CA LEU A 733 -12.81 -1.43 2.94
C LEU A 733 -12.82 -2.34 4.17
N GLY A 734 -11.67 -2.91 4.53
CA GLY A 734 -11.56 -3.78 5.71
C GLY A 734 -12.41 -5.05 5.60
N ASN A 735 -12.54 -5.59 4.39
CA ASN A 735 -13.33 -6.79 4.05
C ASN A 735 -14.84 -6.65 4.25
N GLN A 736 -15.37 -5.43 4.28
CA GLN A 736 -16.82 -5.20 4.40
C GLN A 736 -17.54 -5.36 3.05
N PRO A 737 -18.84 -5.70 3.05
CA PRO A 737 -19.64 -5.67 1.84
C PRO A 737 -19.81 -4.25 1.31
N LEU A 738 -20.12 -4.12 0.02
CA LEU A 738 -20.49 -2.85 -0.58
C LEU A 738 -21.82 -2.37 0.03
N THR A 739 -21.86 -1.11 0.43
CA THR A 739 -23.03 -0.51 1.09
C THR A 739 -23.82 0.40 0.16
N ASP A 740 -23.17 0.94 -0.87
CA ASP A 740 -23.77 1.83 -1.89
C ASP A 740 -24.46 1.09 -3.05
N ASP A 741 -24.61 -0.23 -2.96
CA ASP A 741 -25.16 -1.07 -4.05
C ASP A 741 -24.52 -0.79 -5.44
N ARG A 742 -23.21 -0.46 -5.42
CA ARG A 742 -22.38 -0.11 -6.60
C ARG A 742 -22.76 1.19 -7.32
N TRP A 743 -23.66 2.03 -6.79
CA TRP A 743 -24.08 3.26 -7.46
C TRP A 743 -22.89 4.15 -7.84
N TRP A 744 -21.97 4.40 -6.92
CA TRP A 744 -20.78 5.20 -7.15
C TRP A 744 -19.88 4.60 -8.23
N LEU A 745 -19.64 3.28 -8.19
CA LEU A 745 -18.83 2.58 -9.19
C LEU A 745 -19.44 2.72 -10.59
N VAL A 746 -20.75 2.58 -10.71
CA VAL A 746 -21.47 2.73 -11.98
C VAL A 746 -21.30 4.15 -12.52
N LYS A 747 -21.50 5.17 -11.69
CA LYS A 747 -21.40 6.59 -12.11
C LYS A 747 -19.98 6.99 -12.47
N ALA A 748 -19.00 6.60 -11.65
CA ALA A 748 -17.59 6.82 -11.95
C ALA A 748 -17.17 6.16 -13.27
N ASN A 749 -17.57 4.90 -13.47
CA ASN A 749 -17.25 4.16 -14.70
C ASN A 749 -17.94 4.75 -15.94
N ARG A 750 -19.22 5.17 -15.85
CA ARG A 750 -19.90 5.89 -16.94
C ARG A 750 -19.17 7.17 -17.34
N TYR A 751 -18.67 7.94 -16.38
CA TYR A 751 -17.86 9.12 -16.67
C TYR A 751 -16.56 8.74 -17.40
N LEU A 752 -15.79 7.77 -16.88
CA LEU A 752 -14.50 7.36 -17.46
C LEU A 752 -14.66 6.67 -18.84
N GLN A 753 -15.77 5.99 -19.08
CA GLN A 753 -16.12 5.40 -20.37
C GLN A 753 -16.77 6.42 -21.34
N GLY A 754 -17.38 7.49 -20.82
CA GLY A 754 -18.01 8.54 -21.60
C GLY A 754 -17.06 9.63 -22.08
N ALA A 755 -17.60 10.84 -22.28
CA ALA A 755 -16.83 12.03 -22.55
C ALA A 755 -16.30 12.61 -21.22
N VAL A 756 -15.03 12.35 -20.92
CA VAL A 756 -14.36 12.91 -19.75
C VAL A 756 -14.16 14.42 -19.90
N VAL A 757 -14.07 15.16 -18.79
CA VAL A 757 -13.79 16.59 -18.81
C VAL A 757 -12.28 16.80 -19.00
N PRO A 758 -11.79 17.23 -20.17
CA PRO A 758 -10.36 17.29 -20.45
C PRO A 758 -9.68 18.39 -19.64
N LEU A 759 -8.44 18.16 -19.21
CA LEU A 759 -7.58 19.19 -18.60
C LEU A 759 -6.68 19.84 -19.65
N PRO A 760 -6.19 21.07 -19.41
CA PRO A 760 -5.29 21.77 -20.31
C PRO A 760 -3.97 21.05 -20.59
#